data_AF-A0A6I9XIL8-F1
#
_entry.id   AF-A0A6I9XIL8-F1
#
_cell.length_a   1.000
_cell.length_b   1.000
_cell.length_c   1.000
_cell.angle_alpha   90.00
_cell.angle_beta   90.00
_cell.angle_gamma   90.00
#
_symmetry.space_group_name_H-M   'P 1'
#
loop_
_entity.id
_entity.type
_entity.pdbx_description
1 polymer ?
#
loop_
_entity_poly.entity_id
_entity_poly.type
_entity_poly.pdbx_seq_one_letter_code
_entity_poly.pdbx_strand_id
1 'polypeptide(L)'
;MGTNFIYQNKVMSGLPSSASSFLWHPAIKVRYPPGMRSQVLLFFTRLLGQMQSPLMHYFNVYRPVQKLIQLQGDALGPEPEKEVLQFIAVLCTKIRQEPALLPHVLEGQNIGLLGLAAKPSMTSGQSLPSSEVQGGGLCPEKPLGGDPTASRLNLVTSLIGLCKSKNKKVALKAQENLLLLTSVDHPTAAQALAQDSLLCLLLANYLCSLYNAIPGTTNPADIATLPPVQWRLQHDTSDKGSSFPGKHSLQAFFGWMDFCDCLVKEAHPVIGDALSTTVGRRFFLETLQPQLLQMSDSGILFSLALLKGLVRQIHAPALLQQLVGLLLGAEIDPVGPSNSACRQERTNLCSQLIEYCSHPSDEVSVATLRLFEELVWLPDQRILQSLVLGHLEERSYVLGTLLGQEDLAVPEQESGEEGLDLEEDPYFADGLPATMLQRQNQAAPWAPEEGPDRPEGPRDVKEAVSSFLCLVPSEVKTSPYLEEAGYDTYVHDAKELFEECCANVAPWTWPQVQPPQKTSLAGPPFYEGRFLEVLFNRLAQILHQPYAVNLQVTSLLSRLALFPHPHLHEYLLDPYLPLAPGCRTLFSVLIRVIGSLMHTAHRITDFPANLLLVRRKLMGQVSEEHPISHQMLLEGVIVLEEFCKELAAIVFVKSALKGPPGQSQPCPPSPN
;
A
#
# COMPACT_ATOMS: atom_id res chain seq x y z
N MET A 1 -6.57 -42.89 -82.28
CA MET A 1 -5.13 -42.91 -82.64
C MET A 1 -4.38 -43.07 -81.32
N GLY A 2 -4.09 -44.27 -80.82
CA GLY A 2 -3.04 -45.20 -81.28
C GLY A 2 -1.67 -44.64 -80.89
N THR A 3 -0.77 -45.24 -80.10
CA THR A 3 -0.64 -46.60 -79.54
C THR A 3 0.56 -46.62 -78.56
N ASN A 4 0.47 -47.45 -77.52
CA ASN A 4 1.51 -48.24 -76.79
C ASN A 4 2.91 -47.67 -76.49
N PHE A 5 3.35 -47.78 -75.24
CA PHE A 5 4.14 -48.95 -74.79
C PHE A 5 4.22 -49.09 -73.26
N ILE A 6 4.02 -50.34 -72.81
CA ILE A 6 4.22 -50.88 -71.48
C ILE A 6 5.72 -51.19 -71.30
N TYR A 7 6.31 -50.83 -70.16
CA TYR A 7 7.36 -51.65 -69.53
C TYR A 7 7.15 -51.70 -68.02
N GLN A 8 7.18 -52.93 -67.52
CA GLN A 8 6.93 -53.34 -66.15
C GLN A 8 8.08 -53.04 -65.19
N ASN A 9 7.70 -52.98 -63.91
CA ASN A 9 8.35 -53.60 -62.75
C ASN A 9 9.58 -52.96 -62.09
N LYS A 10 9.36 -52.61 -60.80
CA LYS A 10 10.08 -53.19 -59.66
C LYS A 10 11.52 -52.75 -59.48
N VAL A 11 11.74 -51.66 -58.73
CA VAL A 11 12.71 -51.49 -57.61
C VAL A 11 12.47 -50.10 -56.99
N MET A 12 11.68 -50.00 -55.93
CA MET A 12 11.82 -48.95 -54.90
C MET A 12 11.34 -49.50 -53.55
N SER A 13 11.88 -50.66 -53.20
CA SER A 13 11.95 -51.15 -51.83
C SER A 13 13.44 -51.27 -51.52
N GLY A 14 14.03 -50.22 -50.94
CA GLY A 14 15.42 -50.21 -50.50
C GLY A 14 16.15 -48.94 -50.87
N LEU A 15 16.20 -47.98 -49.94
CA LEU A 15 17.32 -47.11 -49.55
C LEU A 15 16.78 -45.97 -48.65
N PRO A 16 17.56 -45.48 -47.68
CA PRO A 16 17.23 -45.58 -46.27
C PRO A 16 16.74 -44.26 -45.64
N SER A 17 16.01 -44.39 -44.52
CA SER A 17 15.50 -43.32 -43.66
C SER A 17 16.57 -42.50 -42.91
N SER A 18 17.80 -42.42 -43.42
CA SER A 18 18.90 -41.71 -42.75
C SER A 18 19.39 -40.44 -43.45
N ALA A 19 18.77 -39.98 -44.54
CA ALA A 19 19.23 -38.77 -45.23
C ALA A 19 18.76 -37.45 -44.59
N SER A 20 17.76 -37.46 -43.70
CA SER A 20 17.25 -36.26 -43.01
C SER A 20 18.01 -35.92 -41.71
N SER A 21 18.90 -36.80 -41.24
CA SER A 21 19.66 -36.65 -40.00
C SER A 21 21.09 -36.11 -40.20
N PHE A 22 21.61 -36.03 -41.44
CA PHE A 22 23.00 -35.64 -41.69
C PHE A 22 23.26 -34.14 -41.89
N LEU A 23 22.23 -33.30 -42.07
CA LEU A 23 22.41 -31.84 -42.21
C LEU A 23 22.35 -31.05 -40.89
N TRP A 24 21.92 -31.67 -39.78
CA TRP A 24 21.50 -30.92 -38.59
C TRP A 24 22.23 -31.25 -37.28
N HIS A 25 23.19 -32.19 -37.28
CA HIS A 25 23.83 -32.65 -36.05
C HIS A 25 25.34 -32.39 -35.90
N PRO A 26 26.19 -32.29 -36.95
CA PRO A 26 27.61 -31.96 -36.75
C PRO A 26 27.96 -30.47 -36.89
N ALA A 27 27.06 -29.62 -37.42
CA ALA A 27 27.40 -28.23 -37.76
C ALA A 27 27.44 -27.26 -36.57
N ILE A 28 26.94 -27.65 -35.39
CA ILE A 28 26.79 -26.76 -34.22
C ILE A 28 28.04 -26.74 -33.33
N LYS A 29 29.02 -27.62 -33.56
CA LYS A 29 30.30 -27.67 -32.81
C LYS A 29 31.48 -26.97 -33.51
N VAL A 30 31.30 -26.48 -34.73
CA VAL A 30 32.38 -25.81 -35.48
C VAL A 30 32.33 -24.32 -35.14
N ARG A 31 33.46 -23.78 -34.68
CA ARG A 31 33.68 -22.35 -34.38
C ARG A 31 33.07 -21.48 -35.47
N TYR A 32 31.92 -20.88 -35.19
CA TYR A 32 31.32 -19.90 -36.09
C TYR A 32 32.27 -18.70 -36.23
N PRO A 33 32.47 -18.18 -37.45
CA PRO A 33 33.09 -16.87 -37.64
C PRO A 33 32.35 -15.82 -36.80
N PRO A 34 33.05 -14.83 -36.21
CA PRO A 34 32.41 -13.73 -35.51
C PRO A 34 31.38 -13.05 -36.44
N GLY A 35 30.13 -12.95 -35.99
CA GLY A 35 29.03 -12.36 -36.76
C GLY A 35 28.10 -13.36 -37.48
N MET A 36 28.48 -14.62 -37.70
CA MET A 36 27.58 -15.60 -38.33
C MET A 36 26.32 -15.87 -37.50
N ARG A 37 26.43 -15.83 -36.17
CA ARG A 37 25.30 -15.96 -35.25
C ARG A 37 24.25 -14.85 -35.46
N SER A 38 24.67 -13.61 -35.65
CA SER A 38 23.78 -12.48 -35.99
C SER A 38 23.08 -12.73 -37.33
N GLN A 39 23.80 -13.20 -38.34
CA GLN A 39 23.20 -13.52 -39.64
C GLN A 39 22.18 -14.67 -39.58
N VAL A 40 22.45 -15.72 -38.79
CA VAL A 40 21.51 -16.81 -38.56
C VAL A 40 20.24 -16.28 -37.89
N LEU A 41 20.37 -15.48 -36.82
CA LEU A 41 19.22 -14.87 -36.14
C LEU A 41 18.42 -13.97 -37.08
N LEU A 42 19.07 -13.13 -37.89
CA LEU A 42 18.40 -12.27 -38.87
C LEU A 42 17.69 -13.07 -39.95
N PHE A 43 18.29 -14.16 -40.44
CA PHE A 43 17.65 -15.06 -41.40
C PHE A 43 16.37 -15.66 -40.82
N PHE A 44 16.43 -16.24 -39.62
CA PHE A 44 15.26 -16.83 -38.98
C PHE A 44 14.21 -15.78 -38.61
N THR A 45 14.61 -14.58 -38.21
CA THR A 45 13.71 -13.45 -37.97
C THR A 45 12.91 -13.10 -39.22
N ARG A 46 13.59 -12.96 -40.38
CA ARG A 46 12.92 -12.65 -41.66
C ARG A 46 12.03 -13.79 -42.12
N LEU A 47 12.51 -15.03 -42.00
CA LEU A 47 11.74 -16.22 -42.36
C LEU A 47 10.43 -16.29 -41.56
N LEU A 48 10.51 -16.26 -40.23
CA LEU A 48 9.34 -16.30 -39.35
C LEU A 48 8.42 -15.10 -39.56
N GLY A 49 8.98 -13.91 -39.80
CA GLY A 49 8.21 -12.70 -40.06
C GLY A 49 7.41 -12.74 -41.38
N GLN A 50 7.95 -13.41 -42.41
CA GLN A 50 7.31 -13.53 -43.74
C GLN A 50 6.37 -14.74 -43.85
N MET A 51 6.39 -15.67 -42.89
CA MET A 51 5.50 -16.83 -42.89
C MET A 51 4.05 -16.40 -42.62
N GLN A 52 3.18 -16.61 -43.60
CA GLN A 52 1.73 -16.32 -43.51
C GLN A 52 0.90 -17.52 -43.00
N SER A 53 1.45 -18.73 -43.05
CA SER A 53 0.78 -19.98 -42.63
C SER A 53 1.30 -20.50 -41.28
N PRO A 54 0.45 -21.17 -40.46
CA PRO A 54 0.75 -21.62 -39.09
C PRO A 54 1.70 -22.83 -39.02
N LEU A 55 2.84 -22.80 -39.72
CA LEU A 55 3.77 -23.94 -39.82
C LEU A 55 4.63 -24.15 -38.57
N MET A 56 4.53 -23.26 -37.57
CA MET A 56 5.27 -23.37 -36.31
C MET A 56 4.85 -24.59 -35.48
N HIS A 57 3.67 -25.16 -35.74
CA HIS A 57 3.19 -26.39 -35.11
C HIS A 57 3.99 -27.64 -35.54
N TYR A 58 4.72 -27.57 -36.66
CA TYR A 58 5.50 -28.70 -37.15
C TYR A 58 6.82 -28.85 -36.40
N PHE A 59 7.11 -30.08 -35.97
CA PHE A 59 8.33 -30.47 -35.27
C PHE A 59 9.62 -29.93 -35.91
N ASN A 60 9.68 -29.93 -37.24
CA ASN A 60 10.87 -29.51 -37.98
C ASN A 60 11.10 -27.99 -37.98
N VAL A 61 10.14 -27.19 -37.50
CA VAL A 61 10.21 -25.72 -37.47
C VAL A 61 10.43 -25.21 -36.05
N TYR A 62 9.66 -25.68 -35.05
CA TYR A 62 9.84 -25.18 -33.68
C TYR A 62 11.10 -25.71 -32.98
N ARG A 63 11.59 -26.92 -33.30
CA ARG A 63 12.85 -27.46 -32.71
C ARG A 63 14.07 -26.59 -33.02
N PRO A 64 14.32 -26.18 -34.28
CA PRO A 64 15.37 -25.21 -34.58
C PRO A 64 15.22 -23.89 -33.85
N VAL A 65 13.99 -23.36 -33.75
CA VAL A 65 13.68 -22.13 -33.00
C VAL A 65 14.03 -22.29 -31.52
N GLN A 66 13.61 -23.38 -30.87
CA GLN A 66 13.98 -23.70 -29.49
C GLN A 66 15.50 -23.81 -29.30
N LYS A 67 16.20 -24.49 -30.22
CA LYS A 67 17.66 -24.62 -30.17
C LYS A 67 18.34 -23.25 -30.29
N LEU A 68 17.83 -22.35 -31.14
CA LEU A 68 18.37 -21.00 -31.28
C LEU A 68 18.19 -20.17 -30.00
N ILE A 69 17.08 -20.36 -29.26
CA ILE A 69 16.87 -19.76 -27.94
C ILE A 69 17.84 -20.34 -26.92
N GLN A 70 18.01 -21.67 -26.90
CA GLN A 70 18.89 -22.35 -25.94
C GLN A 70 20.38 -22.00 -26.11
N LEU A 71 20.80 -21.66 -27.32
CA LEU A 71 22.18 -21.26 -27.62
C LEU A 71 22.51 -19.84 -27.12
N GLN A 72 21.56 -19.10 -26.54
CA GLN A 72 21.71 -17.72 -26.04
C GLN A 72 22.59 -17.58 -24.78
N GLY A 73 23.11 -18.68 -24.23
CA GLY A 73 23.94 -18.70 -23.02
C GLY A 73 25.35 -19.27 -23.19
N ASP A 74 25.74 -19.72 -24.39
CA ASP A 74 27.06 -20.32 -24.59
C ASP A 74 28.15 -19.23 -24.75
N ALA A 75 29.17 -19.30 -23.90
CA ALA A 75 30.22 -18.30 -23.64
C ALA A 75 31.18 -18.03 -24.83
N LEU A 76 30.67 -17.51 -25.95
CA LEU A 76 31.45 -17.20 -27.15
C LEU A 76 31.13 -15.80 -27.71
N GLY A 77 31.59 -14.76 -27.01
CA GLY A 77 31.69 -13.39 -27.52
C GLY A 77 30.60 -12.42 -27.06
N PRO A 78 30.65 -11.14 -27.47
CA PRO A 78 29.59 -10.17 -27.17
C PRO A 78 28.29 -10.65 -27.83
N GLU A 79 27.27 -10.93 -27.01
CA GLU A 79 25.98 -11.42 -27.49
C GLU A 79 25.34 -10.39 -28.45
N PRO A 80 24.80 -10.82 -29.61
CA PRO A 80 24.09 -9.94 -30.53
C PRO A 80 22.69 -9.62 -29.97
N GLU A 81 22.64 -8.90 -28.85
CA GLU A 81 21.41 -8.63 -28.07
C GLU A 81 20.31 -7.99 -28.93
N LYS A 82 20.69 -7.15 -29.91
CA LYS A 82 19.74 -6.50 -30.84
C LYS A 82 19.07 -7.50 -31.76
N GLU A 83 19.83 -8.42 -32.35
CA GLU A 83 19.33 -9.44 -33.26
C GLU A 83 18.57 -10.53 -32.50
N VAL A 84 19.02 -10.88 -31.29
CA VAL A 84 18.29 -11.77 -30.38
C VAL A 84 16.94 -11.16 -30.02
N LEU A 85 16.90 -9.88 -29.64
CA LEU A 85 15.66 -9.16 -29.36
C LEU A 85 14.75 -9.13 -30.60
N GLN A 86 15.28 -8.85 -31.79
CA GLN A 86 14.48 -8.81 -33.01
C GLN A 86 13.85 -10.17 -33.32
N PHE A 87 14.63 -11.25 -33.16
CA PHE A 87 14.15 -12.62 -33.31
C PHE A 87 13.05 -12.96 -32.31
N ILE A 88 13.28 -12.66 -31.03
CA ILE A 88 12.32 -12.89 -29.94
C ILE A 88 11.05 -12.06 -30.15
N ALA A 89 11.16 -10.81 -30.61
CA ALA A 89 10.00 -9.96 -30.87
C ALA A 89 9.09 -10.56 -31.95
N VAL A 90 9.67 -11.09 -33.04
CA VAL A 90 8.90 -11.81 -34.06
C VAL A 90 8.20 -13.03 -33.45
N LEU A 91 8.88 -13.80 -32.59
CA LEU A 91 8.25 -14.93 -31.89
C LEU A 91 7.08 -14.49 -31.00
N CYS A 92 7.23 -13.42 -30.20
CA CYS A 92 6.14 -12.88 -29.39
C CYS A 92 4.94 -12.48 -30.23
N THR A 93 5.15 -11.81 -31.38
CA THR A 93 4.06 -11.45 -32.30
C THR A 93 3.36 -12.68 -32.88
N LYS A 94 4.11 -13.74 -33.21
CA LYS A 94 3.55 -15.00 -33.72
C LYS A 94 2.79 -15.78 -32.66
N ILE A 95 3.30 -15.82 -31.43
CA ILE A 95 2.61 -16.46 -30.30
C ILE A 95 1.31 -15.71 -29.96
N ARG A 96 1.31 -14.37 -30.06
CA ARG A 96 0.06 -13.60 -29.90
C ARG A 96 -0.96 -13.90 -30.99
N GLN A 97 -0.52 -14.10 -32.23
CA GLN A 97 -1.41 -14.51 -33.34
C GLN A 97 -1.91 -15.95 -33.17
N GLU A 98 -1.07 -16.84 -32.64
CA GLU A 98 -1.33 -18.27 -32.48
C GLU A 98 -0.90 -18.76 -31.08
N PRO A 99 -1.73 -18.59 -30.04
CA PRO A 99 -1.39 -18.92 -28.65
C PRO A 99 -1.06 -20.40 -28.41
N ALA A 100 -1.59 -21.30 -29.26
CA ALA A 100 -1.33 -22.72 -29.21
C ALA A 100 0.15 -23.10 -29.42
N LEU A 101 0.97 -22.19 -29.95
CA LEU A 101 2.41 -22.40 -30.14
C LEU A 101 3.21 -22.30 -28.84
N LEU A 102 2.65 -21.64 -27.82
CA LEU A 102 3.37 -21.32 -26.59
C LEU A 102 3.95 -22.56 -25.88
N PRO A 103 3.20 -23.66 -25.65
CA PRO A 103 3.74 -24.85 -24.99
C PRO A 103 4.95 -25.43 -25.75
N HIS A 104 4.89 -25.43 -27.08
CA HIS A 104 5.98 -25.89 -27.94
C HIS A 104 7.22 -24.99 -27.91
N VAL A 105 7.11 -23.74 -27.44
CA VAL A 105 8.26 -22.83 -27.30
C VAL A 105 8.78 -22.82 -25.86
N LEU A 106 7.92 -23.10 -24.87
CA LEU A 106 8.29 -23.21 -23.46
C LEU A 106 8.94 -24.55 -23.08
N GLU A 107 8.61 -25.65 -23.78
CA GLU A 107 9.15 -26.98 -23.49
C GLU A 107 10.65 -27.12 -23.80
N GLY A 108 11.49 -26.84 -22.80
CA GLY A 108 12.90 -27.22 -22.75
C GLY A 108 13.10 -28.73 -22.49
N GLN A 109 12.40 -29.60 -23.22
CA GLN A 109 12.48 -31.07 -23.25
C GLN A 109 12.74 -31.84 -21.94
N ASN A 110 11.67 -32.42 -21.39
CA ASN A 110 11.71 -33.76 -20.79
C ASN A 110 11.82 -34.81 -21.91
N ILE A 111 13.00 -34.98 -22.53
CA ILE A 111 13.30 -36.24 -23.23
C ILE A 111 14.01 -37.14 -22.24
N GLY A 112 13.21 -37.96 -21.56
CA GLY A 112 13.70 -38.96 -20.63
C GLY A 112 12.63 -39.80 -19.94
N LEU A 113 11.40 -39.91 -20.48
CA LEU A 113 10.38 -40.82 -19.95
C LEU A 113 9.21 -41.09 -20.93
N LEU A 114 9.50 -41.18 -22.22
CA LEU A 114 8.59 -41.85 -23.17
C LEU A 114 9.14 -43.24 -23.47
N GLY A 115 8.92 -44.13 -22.51
CA GLY A 115 9.37 -45.51 -22.56
C GLY A 115 8.96 -46.26 -21.31
N LEU A 116 7.66 -46.26 -20.99
CA LEU A 116 6.91 -47.31 -20.28
C LEU A 116 5.53 -46.76 -19.89
N ALA A 117 4.63 -46.76 -20.86
CA ALA A 117 3.21 -46.79 -20.55
C ALA A 117 2.85 -48.24 -20.16
N ALA A 118 2.65 -48.50 -18.87
CA ALA A 118 1.85 -49.62 -18.40
C ALA A 118 1.15 -49.23 -17.09
N LYS A 119 -0.15 -49.53 -17.05
CA LYS A 119 -1.20 -49.13 -16.11
C LYS A 119 -0.92 -49.39 -14.61
N PRO A 120 -1.63 -48.71 -13.69
CA PRO A 120 -1.57 -48.96 -12.26
C PRO A 120 -2.42 -50.18 -11.88
N SER A 121 -1.91 -51.02 -10.97
CA SER A 121 -2.72 -51.96 -10.19
C SER A 121 -2.19 -52.05 -8.76
N MET A 122 -3.15 -51.97 -7.84
CA MET A 122 -3.07 -52.12 -6.40
C MET A 122 -2.41 -53.44 -5.96
N THR A 123 -1.62 -53.44 -4.88
CA THR A 123 -1.91 -54.06 -3.56
C THR A 123 -0.64 -54.24 -2.70
N SER A 124 -0.69 -53.68 -1.48
CA SER A 124 -0.25 -54.21 -0.17
C SER A 124 0.98 -55.15 -0.04
N GLY A 125 1.89 -54.84 0.89
CA GLY A 125 2.61 -55.88 1.65
C GLY A 125 4.03 -55.56 2.12
N GLN A 126 4.15 -54.94 3.29
CA GLN A 126 5.06 -55.22 4.41
C GLN A 126 6.56 -55.60 4.22
N SER A 127 7.37 -54.92 5.06
CA SER A 127 8.47 -55.40 5.92
C SER A 127 9.86 -55.77 5.34
N LEU A 128 10.84 -54.97 5.80
CA LEU A 128 12.24 -55.29 6.15
C LEU A 128 12.40 -56.65 6.88
N PRO A 129 13.58 -57.32 6.83
CA PRO A 129 14.67 -56.98 7.74
C PRO A 129 16.12 -57.09 7.21
N SER A 130 16.99 -56.57 8.07
CA SER A 130 18.42 -56.25 8.04
C SER A 130 19.40 -57.44 8.10
N SER A 131 20.70 -57.07 8.00
CA SER A 131 21.96 -57.71 8.48
C SER A 131 22.95 -58.02 7.34
N GLU A 132 24.27 -57.83 7.39
CA GLU A 132 25.26 -57.36 8.38
C GLU A 132 26.60 -57.19 7.58
N VAL A 133 27.37 -56.09 7.71
CA VAL A 133 28.64 -55.92 8.48
C VAL A 133 29.97 -56.10 7.70
N GLN A 134 30.69 -54.97 7.62
CA GLN A 134 32.15 -54.68 7.71
C GLN A 134 33.16 -54.93 6.55
N GLY A 135 33.93 -53.86 6.30
CA GLY A 135 35.29 -53.87 5.75
C GLY A 135 35.75 -52.47 5.29
N GLY A 136 36.36 -51.69 6.19
CA GLY A 136 36.67 -50.26 6.00
C GLY A 136 37.95 -49.89 5.21
N GLY A 137 38.07 -48.59 4.88
CA GLY A 137 39.29 -47.96 4.37
C GLY A 137 39.05 -46.55 3.81
N LEU A 138 39.51 -45.53 4.54
CA LEU A 138 39.29 -44.09 4.31
C LEU A 138 39.85 -43.54 2.97
N CYS A 139 39.08 -42.66 2.30
CA CYS A 139 39.55 -41.43 1.64
C CYS A 139 38.37 -40.45 1.44
N PRO A 140 38.61 -39.13 1.43
CA PRO A 140 37.59 -38.13 1.76
C PRO A 140 36.59 -37.88 0.62
N GLU A 141 35.31 -37.83 0.97
CA GLU A 141 34.22 -37.42 0.10
C GLU A 141 34.42 -35.97 -0.36
N LYS A 142 34.64 -35.80 -1.67
CA LYS A 142 34.29 -34.56 -2.36
C LYS A 142 32.76 -34.52 -2.45
N PRO A 143 32.08 -33.44 -2.03
CA PRO A 143 30.68 -33.31 -2.32
C PRO A 143 30.51 -33.26 -3.84
N LEU A 144 29.66 -34.13 -4.38
CA LEU A 144 29.06 -33.97 -5.70
C LEU A 144 28.20 -32.70 -5.67
N GLY A 145 28.86 -31.55 -5.74
CA GLY A 145 28.27 -30.27 -6.09
C GLY A 145 27.96 -30.29 -7.57
N GLY A 146 26.80 -30.83 -7.92
CA GLY A 146 26.12 -30.49 -9.16
C GLY A 146 25.26 -29.26 -8.89
N ASP A 147 25.71 -28.10 -9.36
CA ASP A 147 24.93 -26.86 -9.37
C ASP A 147 23.53 -27.10 -9.98
N PRO A 148 22.42 -26.75 -9.30
CA PRO A 148 21.09 -26.78 -9.89
C PRO A 148 20.82 -25.60 -10.85
N THR A 149 21.85 -24.79 -11.17
CA THR A 149 21.71 -23.48 -11.82
C THR A 149 21.86 -23.45 -13.34
N ALA A 150 21.98 -24.61 -14.01
CA ALA A 150 21.83 -24.67 -15.47
C ALA A 150 20.36 -24.53 -15.88
N SER A 151 19.73 -23.40 -15.53
CA SER A 151 18.39 -23.01 -15.98
C SER A 151 18.40 -22.97 -17.50
N ARG A 152 17.79 -23.98 -18.12
CA ARG A 152 17.67 -24.10 -19.58
C ARG A 152 16.99 -22.83 -20.12
N LEU A 153 17.67 -22.16 -21.04
CA LEU A 153 17.14 -20.95 -21.68
C LEU A 153 15.90 -21.31 -22.52
N ASN A 154 14.81 -20.62 -22.21
CA ASN A 154 13.53 -20.66 -22.90
C ASN A 154 13.13 -19.21 -23.24
N LEU A 155 12.04 -19.03 -23.98
CA LEU A 155 11.63 -17.69 -24.45
C LEU A 155 11.53 -16.68 -23.31
N VAL A 156 10.96 -17.09 -22.17
CA VAL A 156 10.74 -16.24 -21.00
C VAL A 156 12.06 -15.87 -20.31
N THR A 157 12.92 -16.84 -20.02
CA THR A 157 14.23 -16.59 -19.40
C THR A 157 15.13 -15.74 -20.29
N SER A 158 15.07 -15.93 -21.62
CA SER A 158 15.76 -15.06 -22.58
C SER A 158 15.21 -13.62 -22.59
N LEU A 159 13.89 -13.44 -22.61
CA LEU A 159 13.25 -12.11 -22.51
C LEU A 159 13.61 -11.39 -21.22
N ILE A 160 13.53 -12.08 -20.08
CA ILE A 160 13.93 -11.53 -18.77
C ILE A 160 15.43 -11.20 -18.75
N GLY A 161 16.27 -12.01 -19.39
CA GLY A 161 17.70 -11.71 -19.59
C GLY A 161 17.92 -10.41 -20.36
N LEU A 162 17.18 -10.21 -21.47
CA LEU A 162 17.25 -8.97 -22.26
C LEU A 162 16.74 -7.75 -21.50
N CYS A 163 15.76 -7.91 -20.60
CA CYS A 163 15.31 -6.82 -19.72
C CYS A 163 16.44 -6.29 -18.81
N LYS A 164 17.47 -7.10 -18.54
CA LYS A 164 18.64 -6.74 -17.72
C LYS A 164 19.80 -6.14 -18.54
N SER A 165 19.61 -5.94 -19.85
CA SER A 165 20.65 -5.40 -20.74
C SER A 165 21.10 -4.01 -20.30
N LYS A 166 22.41 -3.72 -20.43
CA LYS A 166 22.97 -2.37 -20.25
C LYS A 166 22.46 -1.38 -21.31
N ASN A 167 21.96 -1.89 -22.44
CA ASN A 167 21.38 -1.07 -23.49
C ASN A 167 19.90 -0.79 -23.19
N LYS A 168 19.61 0.42 -22.70
CA LYS A 168 18.25 0.86 -22.33
C LYS A 168 17.22 0.64 -23.45
N LYS A 169 17.59 0.77 -24.72
CA LYS A 169 16.67 0.54 -25.86
C LYS A 169 16.35 -0.94 -26.06
N VAL A 170 17.29 -1.84 -25.76
CA VAL A 170 17.07 -3.29 -25.82
C VAL A 170 16.19 -3.71 -24.64
N ALA A 171 16.50 -3.25 -23.43
CA ALA A 171 15.72 -3.54 -22.24
C ALA A 171 14.25 -3.08 -22.36
N LEU A 172 14.03 -1.84 -22.81
CA LEU A 172 12.68 -1.28 -23.01
C LEU A 172 11.88 -2.09 -24.03
N LYS A 173 12.47 -2.44 -25.18
CA LYS A 173 11.81 -3.29 -26.16
C LYS A 173 11.55 -4.70 -25.64
N ALA A 174 12.42 -5.26 -24.80
CA ALA A 174 12.20 -6.56 -24.19
C ALA A 174 11.00 -6.52 -23.23
N GLN A 175 10.89 -5.46 -22.42
CA GLN A 175 9.73 -5.19 -21.54
C GLN A 175 8.42 -5.06 -22.34
N GLU A 176 8.42 -4.31 -23.45
CA GLU A 176 7.27 -4.19 -24.36
C GLU A 176 6.85 -5.55 -24.95
N ASN A 177 7.82 -6.38 -25.35
CA ASN A 177 7.54 -7.73 -25.87
C ASN A 177 7.04 -8.68 -24.77
N LEU A 178 7.43 -8.46 -23.51
CA LEU A 178 6.89 -9.21 -22.40
C LEU A 178 5.42 -8.86 -22.16
N LEU A 179 5.06 -7.57 -22.18
CA LEU A 179 3.67 -7.11 -22.11
C LEU A 179 2.82 -7.73 -23.21
N LEU A 180 3.34 -7.72 -24.45
CA LEU A 180 2.71 -8.34 -25.61
C LEU A 180 2.44 -9.84 -25.42
N LEU A 181 3.38 -10.55 -24.78
CA LEU A 181 3.29 -11.98 -24.53
C LEU A 181 2.31 -12.30 -23.39
N THR A 182 2.22 -11.43 -22.38
CA THR A 182 1.30 -11.61 -21.24
C THR A 182 -0.13 -11.15 -21.53
N SER A 183 -0.34 -10.31 -22.54
CA SER A 183 -1.65 -9.85 -22.99
C SER A 183 -2.32 -10.81 -24.00
N VAL A 184 -2.07 -12.12 -23.87
CA VAL A 184 -2.61 -13.12 -24.81
C VAL A 184 -4.02 -13.52 -24.38
N ASP A 185 -4.99 -13.36 -25.29
CA ASP A 185 -6.41 -13.67 -25.08
C ASP A 185 -6.70 -15.18 -25.20
N HIS A 186 -5.92 -16.03 -24.51
CA HIS A 186 -6.13 -17.47 -24.50
C HIS A 186 -5.85 -18.07 -23.12
N PRO A 187 -6.85 -18.67 -22.44
CA PRO A 187 -6.74 -19.06 -21.04
C PRO A 187 -5.67 -20.13 -20.79
N THR A 188 -5.56 -21.16 -21.64
CA THR A 188 -4.52 -22.20 -21.49
C THR A 188 -3.11 -21.66 -21.68
N ALA A 189 -2.90 -20.71 -22.60
CA ALA A 189 -1.60 -20.10 -22.82
C ALA A 189 -1.23 -19.19 -21.65
N ALA A 190 -2.20 -18.43 -21.12
CA ALA A 190 -2.03 -17.63 -19.92
C ALA A 190 -1.69 -18.49 -18.69
N GLN A 191 -2.37 -19.64 -18.53
CA GLN A 191 -2.07 -20.61 -17.48
C GLN A 191 -0.66 -21.18 -17.59
N ALA A 192 -0.24 -21.57 -18.81
CA ALA A 192 1.10 -22.09 -19.06
C ALA A 192 2.19 -21.02 -18.80
N LEU A 193 1.94 -19.76 -19.14
CA LEU A 193 2.83 -18.66 -18.76
C LEU A 193 2.90 -18.48 -17.24
N ALA A 194 1.75 -18.47 -16.56
CA ALA A 194 1.70 -18.26 -15.12
C ALA A 194 2.36 -19.40 -14.32
N GLN A 195 2.16 -20.65 -14.71
CA GLN A 195 2.58 -21.83 -13.94
C GLN A 195 3.83 -22.52 -14.48
N ASP A 196 3.95 -22.71 -15.79
CA ASP A 196 4.99 -23.57 -16.38
C ASP A 196 6.27 -22.80 -16.75
N SER A 197 6.18 -21.48 -16.95
CA SER A 197 7.29 -20.69 -17.52
C SER A 197 8.22 -20.00 -16.51
N LEU A 198 7.92 -20.10 -15.20
CA LEU A 198 8.58 -19.37 -14.11
C LEU A 198 8.54 -17.84 -14.23
N LEU A 199 7.74 -17.28 -15.14
CA LEU A 199 7.66 -15.84 -15.43
C LEU A 199 7.50 -15.00 -14.16
N CYS A 200 6.47 -15.28 -13.36
CA CYS A 200 6.16 -14.50 -12.16
C CYS A 200 7.30 -14.53 -11.14
N LEU A 201 7.93 -15.69 -10.98
CA LEU A 201 9.07 -15.87 -10.07
C LEU A 201 10.30 -15.10 -10.53
N LEU A 202 10.60 -15.12 -11.83
CA LEU A 202 11.75 -14.39 -12.39
C LEU A 202 11.57 -12.88 -12.31
N LEU A 203 10.36 -12.38 -12.57
CA LEU A 203 10.00 -10.97 -12.43
C LEU A 203 10.16 -10.49 -10.98
N ALA A 204 9.59 -11.22 -10.03
CA ALA A 204 9.67 -10.90 -8.60
C ALA A 204 11.10 -11.01 -8.06
N ASN A 205 11.86 -12.05 -8.44
CA ASN A 205 13.26 -12.18 -8.02
C ASN A 205 14.15 -11.05 -8.59
N TYR A 206 13.86 -10.58 -9.80
CA TYR A 206 14.59 -9.44 -10.34
C TYR A 206 14.26 -8.15 -9.57
N LEU A 207 12.99 -7.93 -9.21
CA LEU A 207 12.60 -6.83 -8.31
C LEU A 207 13.36 -6.88 -6.97
N CYS A 208 13.42 -8.05 -6.33
CA CYS A 208 14.21 -8.23 -5.10
C CYS A 208 15.70 -7.94 -5.31
N SER A 209 16.28 -8.34 -6.45
CA SER A 209 17.69 -8.05 -6.75
C SER A 209 17.96 -6.56 -6.96
N LEU A 210 17.01 -5.82 -7.54
CA LEU A 210 17.10 -4.37 -7.69
C LEU A 210 16.99 -3.67 -6.34
N TYR A 211 16.09 -4.13 -5.47
CA TYR A 211 15.99 -3.65 -4.09
C TYR A 211 17.32 -3.84 -3.33
N ASN A 212 17.90 -5.05 -3.39
CA ASN A 212 19.17 -5.34 -2.74
C ASN A 212 20.37 -4.60 -3.34
N ALA A 213 20.23 -4.04 -4.55
CA ALA A 213 21.25 -3.20 -5.18
C ALA A 213 21.16 -1.72 -4.79
N ILE A 214 20.15 -1.32 -3.99
CA ILE A 214 20.05 0.02 -3.43
C ILE A 214 21.07 0.15 -2.29
N PRO A 215 21.99 1.14 -2.33
CA PRO A 215 22.94 1.34 -1.26
C PRO A 215 22.23 1.70 0.06
N GLY A 216 22.60 1.04 1.16
CA GLY A 216 22.11 1.40 2.50
C GLY A 216 22.58 2.79 3.00
N THR A 217 23.45 3.47 2.25
CA THR A 217 23.88 4.85 2.50
C THR A 217 22.97 5.91 1.86
N THR A 218 21.88 5.48 1.21
CA THR A 218 20.92 6.39 0.57
C THR A 218 20.13 7.14 1.63
N ASN A 219 20.08 8.48 1.54
CA ASN A 219 19.35 9.29 2.50
C ASN A 219 17.82 9.12 2.30
N PRO A 220 17.04 8.83 3.36
CA PRO A 220 15.57 8.78 3.30
C PRO A 220 14.91 10.02 2.68
N ALA A 221 15.47 11.22 2.91
CA ALA A 221 14.95 12.47 2.34
C ALA A 221 15.08 12.52 0.80
N ASP A 222 16.15 11.94 0.25
CA ASP A 222 16.37 11.88 -1.19
C ASP A 222 15.36 10.92 -1.86
N ILE A 223 14.94 9.87 -1.16
CA ILE A 223 13.89 8.95 -1.61
C ILE A 223 12.54 9.68 -1.65
N ALA A 224 12.23 10.46 -0.61
CA ALA A 224 10.96 11.19 -0.51
C ALA A 224 10.78 12.29 -1.57
N THR A 225 11.88 12.84 -2.08
CA THR A 225 11.88 13.89 -3.12
C THR A 225 11.96 13.33 -4.55
N LEU A 226 12.18 12.02 -4.70
CA LEU A 226 12.24 11.39 -6.01
C LEU A 226 10.85 11.44 -6.68
N PRO A 227 10.73 12.01 -7.90
CA PRO A 227 9.47 12.01 -8.62
C PRO A 227 9.06 10.58 -9.01
N PRO A 228 7.75 10.31 -9.22
CA PRO A 228 7.28 9.02 -9.71
C PRO A 228 8.02 8.61 -10.99
N VAL A 229 8.62 7.43 -10.97
CA VAL A 229 9.42 6.92 -12.10
C VAL A 229 8.50 6.18 -13.06
N GLN A 230 8.56 6.52 -14.34
CA GLN A 230 7.84 5.80 -15.38
C GLN A 230 8.78 4.92 -16.18
N TRP A 231 8.48 3.63 -16.30
CA TRP A 231 9.37 2.66 -16.95
C TRP A 231 9.54 2.93 -18.46
N ARG A 232 8.53 3.52 -19.11
CA ARG A 232 8.54 3.87 -20.55
C ARG A 232 9.34 5.14 -20.85
N LEU A 233 9.48 6.05 -19.88
CA LEU A 233 10.23 7.29 -20.05
C LEU A 233 11.71 7.05 -19.79
N GLN A 234 12.53 7.23 -20.83
CA GLN A 234 13.97 7.21 -20.67
C GLN A 234 14.42 8.55 -20.08
N HIS A 235 14.72 8.58 -18.78
CA HIS A 235 15.40 9.73 -18.20
C HIS A 235 16.80 9.83 -18.79
N ASP A 236 17.03 10.90 -19.54
CA ASP A 236 18.34 11.27 -20.06
C ASP A 236 19.26 11.64 -18.90
N THR A 237 20.49 11.14 -18.94
CA THR A 237 21.56 11.43 -17.96
C THR A 237 22.03 12.89 -17.99
N SER A 238 21.36 13.76 -18.77
CA SER A 238 21.67 15.18 -18.87
C SER A 238 20.95 16.03 -17.82
N ASP A 239 20.04 15.41 -17.05
CA ASP A 239 19.28 16.11 -16.03
C ASP A 239 20.23 16.58 -14.92
N LYS A 240 20.61 17.86 -14.97
CA LYS A 240 21.54 18.53 -14.04
C LYS A 240 20.96 18.67 -12.62
N GLY A 241 19.83 18.04 -12.32
CA GLY A 241 19.30 17.92 -10.97
C GLY A 241 20.26 17.12 -10.08
N SER A 242 20.31 17.48 -8.79
CA SER A 242 21.11 16.84 -7.76
C SER A 242 21.16 15.32 -7.94
N SER A 243 22.34 14.82 -8.30
CA SER A 243 22.61 13.39 -8.37
C SER A 243 23.14 12.96 -7.01
N PHE A 244 22.29 12.26 -6.25
CA PHE A 244 22.66 11.71 -4.94
C PHE A 244 23.08 10.23 -5.07
N PRO A 245 23.88 9.70 -4.12
CA PRO A 245 24.32 8.31 -4.16
C PRO A 245 23.12 7.35 -4.12
N GLY A 246 23.09 6.36 -5.02
CA GLY A 246 22.00 5.39 -5.10
C GLY A 246 20.81 5.81 -5.98
N LYS A 247 20.76 7.06 -6.49
CA LYS A 247 19.68 7.55 -7.37
C LYS A 247 19.38 6.62 -8.54
N HIS A 248 20.40 6.12 -9.24
CA HIS A 248 20.21 5.19 -10.36
C HIS A 248 19.66 3.83 -9.93
N SER A 249 20.08 3.30 -8.77
CA SER A 249 19.54 2.05 -8.23
C SER A 249 18.06 2.21 -7.84
N LEU A 250 17.70 3.33 -7.22
CA LEU A 250 16.29 3.66 -6.93
C LEU A 250 15.45 3.82 -8.19
N GLN A 251 15.95 4.55 -9.19
CA GLN A 251 15.24 4.70 -10.47
C GLN A 251 15.05 3.36 -11.18
N ALA A 252 16.05 2.47 -11.14
CA ALA A 252 15.92 1.13 -11.68
C ALA A 252 14.89 0.29 -10.90
N PHE A 253 14.90 0.36 -9.57
CA PHE A 253 13.94 -0.33 -8.70
C PHE A 253 12.51 0.16 -8.92
N PHE A 254 12.25 1.47 -8.78
CA PHE A 254 10.92 2.05 -8.97
C PHE A 254 10.46 1.96 -10.43
N GLY A 255 11.37 2.06 -11.41
CA GLY A 255 11.02 1.82 -12.82
C GLY A 255 10.61 0.37 -13.07
N TRP A 256 11.25 -0.60 -12.42
CA TRP A 256 10.84 -2.00 -12.52
C TRP A 256 9.53 -2.28 -11.76
N MET A 257 9.28 -1.61 -10.64
CA MET A 257 8.01 -1.68 -9.93
C MET A 257 6.86 -1.11 -10.77
N ASP A 258 7.06 0.03 -11.43
CA ASP A 258 6.10 0.62 -12.38
C ASP A 258 5.82 -0.32 -13.56
N PHE A 259 6.86 -0.99 -14.07
CA PHE A 259 6.68 -2.03 -15.09
C PHE A 259 5.83 -3.21 -14.59
N CYS A 260 6.08 -3.70 -13.37
CA CYS A 260 5.25 -4.75 -12.76
C CYS A 260 3.80 -4.28 -12.55
N ASP A 261 3.59 -3.03 -12.10
CA ASP A 261 2.27 -2.42 -11.95
C ASP A 261 1.51 -2.36 -13.28
N CYS A 262 2.18 -1.89 -14.32
CA CYS A 262 1.67 -1.85 -15.69
C CYS A 262 1.35 -3.26 -16.23
N LEU A 263 2.23 -4.24 -15.99
CA LEU A 263 2.05 -5.61 -16.47
C LEU A 263 0.87 -6.29 -15.77
N VAL A 264 0.70 -6.11 -14.46
CA VAL A 264 -0.46 -6.65 -13.74
C VAL A 264 -1.79 -6.08 -14.28
N LYS A 265 -1.81 -4.83 -14.73
CA LYS A 265 -3.00 -4.20 -15.35
C LYS A 265 -3.28 -4.67 -16.77
N GLU A 266 -2.24 -4.81 -17.60
CA GLU A 266 -2.37 -5.09 -19.04
C GLU A 266 -2.37 -6.59 -19.37
N ALA A 267 -1.91 -7.46 -18.47
CA ALA A 267 -1.86 -8.91 -18.70
C ALA A 267 -3.22 -9.60 -18.55
N HIS A 268 -3.30 -10.83 -19.04
CA HIS A 268 -4.43 -11.71 -18.77
C HIS A 268 -4.61 -11.89 -17.24
N PRO A 269 -5.85 -11.84 -16.69
CA PRO A 269 -6.09 -11.82 -15.23
C PRO A 269 -5.36 -12.92 -14.45
N VAL A 270 -5.35 -14.16 -14.96
CA VAL A 270 -4.59 -15.29 -14.38
C VAL A 270 -3.10 -14.99 -14.18
N ILE A 271 -2.46 -14.32 -15.14
CA ILE A 271 -1.05 -13.92 -15.03
C ILE A 271 -0.91 -12.75 -14.06
N GLY A 272 -1.80 -11.75 -14.13
CA GLY A 272 -1.82 -10.60 -13.22
C GLY A 272 -1.95 -11.03 -11.76
N ASP A 273 -2.87 -11.94 -11.45
CA ASP A 273 -3.11 -12.50 -10.11
C ASP A 273 -1.94 -13.37 -9.64
N ALA A 274 -1.39 -14.20 -10.52
CA ALA A 274 -0.21 -15.02 -10.20
C ALA A 274 1.02 -14.13 -9.92
N LEU A 275 1.23 -13.08 -10.71
CA LEU A 275 2.33 -12.15 -10.53
C LEU A 275 2.16 -11.32 -9.26
N SER A 276 0.99 -10.75 -9.03
CA SER A 276 0.72 -9.94 -7.83
C SER A 276 0.94 -10.78 -6.56
N THR A 277 0.40 -12.00 -6.51
CA THR A 277 0.62 -12.95 -5.41
C THR A 277 2.11 -13.29 -5.22
N THR A 278 2.84 -13.49 -6.33
CA THR A 278 4.27 -13.80 -6.26
C THR A 278 5.08 -12.60 -5.76
N VAL A 279 4.77 -11.39 -6.20
CA VAL A 279 5.39 -10.14 -5.70
C VAL A 279 5.05 -9.93 -4.23
N GLY A 280 3.79 -10.13 -3.84
CA GLY A 280 3.34 -10.06 -2.45
C GLY A 280 4.13 -10.99 -1.53
N ARG A 281 4.31 -12.25 -1.94
CA ARG A 281 5.11 -13.20 -1.15
C ARG A 281 6.61 -12.87 -1.16
N ARG A 282 7.23 -12.77 -2.34
CA ARG A 282 8.69 -12.70 -2.48
C ARG A 282 9.26 -11.34 -2.09
N PHE A 283 8.58 -10.26 -2.47
CA PHE A 283 9.04 -8.92 -2.21
C PHE A 283 8.43 -8.34 -0.94
N PHE A 284 7.09 -8.22 -0.85
CA PHE A 284 6.46 -7.57 0.31
C PHE A 284 6.70 -8.34 1.61
N LEU A 285 6.41 -9.65 1.64
CA LEU A 285 6.54 -10.47 2.84
C LEU A 285 7.99 -10.87 3.14
N GLU A 286 8.67 -11.51 2.18
CA GLU A 286 10.00 -12.09 2.43
C GLU A 286 11.15 -11.06 2.42
N THR A 287 11.01 -9.93 1.72
CA THR A 287 12.08 -8.92 1.57
C THR A 287 11.81 -7.63 2.37
N LEU A 288 10.63 -7.01 2.20
CA LEU A 288 10.32 -5.69 2.75
C LEU A 288 9.89 -5.76 4.23
N GLN A 289 9.04 -6.71 4.61
CA GLN A 289 8.54 -6.84 5.99
C GLN A 289 9.64 -6.89 7.06
N PRO A 290 10.69 -7.74 6.91
CA PRO A 290 11.75 -7.82 7.92
C PRO A 290 12.54 -6.52 8.06
N GLN A 291 12.64 -5.74 6.97
CA GLN A 291 13.31 -4.44 6.94
C GLN A 291 12.47 -3.33 7.56
N LEU A 292 11.14 -3.48 7.62
CA LEU A 292 10.27 -2.56 8.35
C LEU A 292 10.25 -2.85 9.85
N LEU A 293 10.48 -4.11 10.25
CA LEU A 293 10.50 -4.55 11.64
C LEU A 293 11.90 -4.49 12.28
N GLN A 294 12.86 -3.83 11.63
CA GLN A 294 14.21 -3.70 12.18
C GLN A 294 14.27 -2.70 13.34
N MET A 295 15.35 -2.75 14.11
CA MET A 295 15.53 -1.95 15.34
C MET A 295 16.39 -0.69 15.14
N SER A 296 16.97 -0.47 13.95
CA SER A 296 17.80 0.68 13.67
C SER A 296 16.98 1.84 13.11
N ASP A 297 17.09 3.03 13.71
CA ASP A 297 16.38 4.24 13.24
C ASP A 297 16.65 4.54 11.77
N SER A 298 17.92 4.50 11.35
CA SER A 298 18.32 4.75 9.96
C SER A 298 17.73 3.73 8.99
N GLY A 299 17.62 2.47 9.42
CA GLY A 299 17.00 1.42 8.65
C GLY A 299 15.48 1.61 8.56
N ILE A 300 14.81 1.87 9.69
CA ILE A 300 13.37 2.14 9.73
C ILE A 300 13.03 3.31 8.80
N LEU A 301 13.78 4.41 8.88
CA LEU A 301 13.57 5.59 8.02
C LEU A 301 13.73 5.25 6.54
N PHE A 302 14.76 4.48 6.17
CA PHE A 302 14.96 4.03 4.80
C PHE A 302 13.80 3.16 4.31
N SER A 303 13.37 2.18 5.11
CA SER A 303 12.27 1.28 4.78
C SER A 303 10.93 2.01 4.69
N LEU A 304 10.66 2.98 5.58
CA LEU A 304 9.46 3.82 5.55
C LEU A 304 9.44 4.72 4.31
N ALA A 305 10.57 5.32 3.94
CA ALA A 305 10.67 6.15 2.75
C ALA A 305 10.43 5.32 1.47
N LEU A 306 10.97 4.10 1.39
CA LEU A 306 10.69 3.18 0.29
C LEU A 306 9.24 2.74 0.25
N LEU A 307 8.66 2.37 1.39
CA LEU A 307 7.25 1.98 1.49
C LEU A 307 6.33 3.14 1.06
N LYS A 308 6.61 4.37 1.50
CA LYS A 308 5.88 5.56 1.05
C LYS A 308 6.01 5.78 -0.47
N GLY A 309 7.20 5.55 -1.04
CA GLY A 309 7.40 5.59 -2.49
C GLY A 309 6.57 4.52 -3.23
N LEU A 310 6.51 3.30 -2.70
CA LEU A 310 5.70 2.20 -3.25
C LEU A 310 4.20 2.51 -3.21
N VAL A 311 3.70 3.03 -2.08
CA VAL A 311 2.31 3.46 -1.91
C VAL A 311 1.89 4.46 -2.99
N ARG A 312 2.79 5.38 -3.38
CA ARG A 312 2.52 6.39 -4.42
C ARG A 312 2.61 5.86 -5.86
N GLN A 313 3.27 4.72 -6.09
CA GLN A 313 3.54 4.21 -7.44
C GLN A 313 2.67 2.99 -7.80
N ILE A 314 2.17 2.25 -6.81
CA ILE A 314 1.29 1.11 -7.02
C ILE A 314 -0.13 1.60 -7.27
N HIS A 315 -0.64 1.30 -8.45
CA HIS A 315 -1.97 1.70 -8.90
C HIS A 315 -2.79 0.49 -9.38
N ALA A 316 -2.16 -0.67 -9.57
CA ALA A 316 -2.83 -1.90 -9.96
C ALA A 316 -3.59 -2.48 -8.76
N PRO A 317 -4.91 -2.75 -8.86
CA PRO A 317 -5.71 -3.17 -7.72
C PRO A 317 -5.22 -4.47 -7.09
N ALA A 318 -4.77 -5.45 -7.89
CA ALA A 318 -4.25 -6.71 -7.38
C ALA A 318 -2.93 -6.54 -6.59
N LEU A 319 -2.04 -5.62 -6.99
CA LEU A 319 -0.81 -5.33 -6.22
C LEU A 319 -1.10 -4.50 -4.97
N LEU A 320 -2.03 -3.54 -5.08
CA LEU A 320 -2.49 -2.76 -3.93
C LEU A 320 -3.09 -3.68 -2.86
N GLN A 321 -3.88 -4.68 -3.25
CA GLN A 321 -4.42 -5.68 -2.33
C GLN A 321 -3.33 -6.46 -1.60
N GLN A 322 -2.23 -6.81 -2.27
CA GLN A 322 -1.09 -7.49 -1.65
C GLN A 322 -0.33 -6.56 -0.69
N LEU A 323 -0.19 -5.28 -1.02
CA LEU A 323 0.42 -4.28 -0.15
C LEU A 323 -0.43 -4.04 1.10
N VAL A 324 -1.75 -3.90 0.96
CA VAL A 324 -2.68 -3.75 2.08
C VAL A 324 -2.71 -5.02 2.93
N GLY A 325 -2.68 -6.20 2.31
CA GLY A 325 -2.56 -7.48 3.00
C GLY A 325 -1.25 -7.64 3.79
N LEU A 326 -0.14 -7.04 3.33
CA LEU A 326 1.10 -6.96 4.12
C LEU A 326 0.91 -6.10 5.38
N LEU A 327 0.26 -4.94 5.24
CA LEU A 327 0.10 -3.97 6.33
C LEU A 327 -0.87 -4.52 7.39
N LEU A 328 -2.09 -4.89 6.98
CA LEU A 328 -3.17 -5.30 7.88
C LEU A 328 -3.09 -6.78 8.29
N GLY A 329 -2.34 -7.59 7.54
CA GLY A 329 -2.35 -9.05 7.62
C GLY A 329 -3.37 -9.67 6.66
N ALA A 330 -3.08 -10.88 6.16
CA ALA A 330 -4.02 -11.59 5.28
C ALA A 330 -5.31 -11.94 6.05
N GLU A 331 -6.46 -11.51 5.52
CA GLU A 331 -7.76 -12.04 5.91
C GLU A 331 -7.77 -13.54 5.58
N ILE A 332 -7.84 -14.38 6.61
CA ILE A 332 -8.18 -15.79 6.43
C ILE A 332 -9.70 -15.84 6.37
N ASP A 333 -10.23 -16.54 5.36
CA ASP A 333 -11.65 -16.74 5.06
C ASP A 333 -12.56 -16.83 6.31
N PRO A 334 -13.78 -16.26 6.26
CA PRO A 334 -14.77 -16.32 7.33
C PRO A 334 -15.49 -17.69 7.37
N VAL A 335 -14.74 -18.79 7.48
CA VAL A 335 -15.29 -20.13 7.70
C VAL A 335 -14.51 -20.83 8.81
N GLY A 336 -14.68 -20.34 10.03
CA GLY A 336 -14.20 -20.98 11.25
C GLY A 336 -14.90 -20.38 12.46
N PRO A 337 -15.56 -21.16 13.32
CA PRO A 337 -16.33 -20.61 14.43
C PRO A 337 -15.38 -19.97 15.45
N SER A 338 -15.61 -18.69 15.69
CA SER A 338 -15.47 -18.00 16.98
C SER A 338 -14.42 -18.55 17.95
N ASN A 339 -13.23 -17.95 17.95
CA ASN A 339 -12.42 -17.80 19.15
C ASN A 339 -11.97 -16.33 19.24
N SER A 340 -12.80 -15.52 19.91
CA SER A 340 -12.58 -14.09 20.20
C SER A 340 -11.37 -13.81 21.09
N ALA A 341 -10.65 -14.83 21.55
CA ALA A 341 -9.38 -14.70 22.28
C ALA A 341 -8.13 -14.66 21.39
N CYS A 342 -8.22 -15.05 20.11
CA CYS A 342 -7.08 -15.07 19.17
C CYS A 342 -6.93 -13.79 18.33
N ARG A 343 -7.71 -12.74 18.60
CA ARG A 343 -7.57 -11.45 17.91
C ARG A 343 -6.42 -10.59 18.49
N GLN A 344 -5.95 -10.92 19.70
CA GLN A 344 -5.03 -10.11 20.51
C GLN A 344 -3.53 -10.36 20.27
N GLU A 345 -3.14 -11.44 19.55
CA GLU A 345 -1.73 -11.83 19.36
C GLU A 345 -1.37 -12.06 17.88
N ARG A 346 -1.85 -11.20 16.98
CA ARG A 346 -1.15 -11.01 15.70
C ARG A 346 -0.32 -9.75 15.82
N THR A 347 0.98 -9.91 15.98
CA THR A 347 1.99 -8.86 15.75
C THR A 347 1.99 -8.48 14.27
N ASN A 348 0.91 -7.84 13.83
CA ASN A 348 0.75 -7.32 12.49
C ASN A 348 1.72 -6.15 12.32
N LEU A 349 2.32 -6.06 11.14
CA LEU A 349 3.17 -4.94 10.74
C LEU A 349 2.49 -3.59 11.05
N CYS A 350 1.18 -3.47 10.81
CA CYS A 350 0.40 -2.28 11.16
C CYS A 350 0.51 -1.90 12.64
N SER A 351 0.41 -2.84 13.58
CA SER A 351 0.50 -2.53 15.02
C SER A 351 1.88 -1.96 15.38
N GLN A 352 2.94 -2.55 14.83
CA GLN A 352 4.31 -2.03 15.03
C GLN A 352 4.50 -0.65 14.40
N LEU A 353 3.96 -0.42 13.20
CA LEU A 353 3.99 0.90 12.57
C LEU A 353 3.21 1.94 13.40
N ILE A 354 2.09 1.56 14.02
CA ILE A 354 1.36 2.46 14.93
C ILE A 354 2.23 2.83 16.14
N GLU A 355 2.99 1.88 16.71
CA GLU A 355 3.95 2.20 17.78
C GLU A 355 5.06 3.14 17.32
N TYR A 356 5.51 3.06 16.06
CA TYR A 356 6.50 3.99 15.52
C TYR A 356 6.00 5.44 15.41
N CYS A 357 4.69 5.69 15.35
CA CYS A 357 4.16 7.06 15.52
C CYS A 357 4.50 7.63 16.92
N SER A 358 4.70 6.77 17.92
CA SER A 358 5.12 7.10 19.29
C SER A 358 6.62 6.89 19.54
N HIS A 359 7.44 6.73 18.49
CA HIS A 359 8.88 6.48 18.62
C HIS A 359 9.63 7.63 19.32
N PRO A 360 10.69 7.34 20.10
CA PRO A 360 11.53 8.37 20.74
C PRO A 360 12.32 9.23 19.76
N SER A 361 12.64 8.70 18.57
CA SER A 361 13.21 9.49 17.47
C SER A 361 12.10 10.23 16.73
N ASP A 362 12.15 11.56 16.77
CA ASP A 362 11.19 12.43 16.11
C ASP A 362 11.15 12.22 14.60
N GLU A 363 12.29 11.90 13.97
CA GLU A 363 12.37 11.61 12.54
C GLU A 363 11.55 10.37 12.18
N VAL A 364 11.65 9.30 12.97
CA VAL A 364 10.90 8.05 12.77
C VAL A 364 9.42 8.30 12.99
N SER A 365 9.06 9.04 14.04
CA SER A 365 7.66 9.43 14.33
C SER A 365 7.05 10.22 13.18
N VAL A 366 7.72 11.29 12.72
CA VAL A 366 7.27 12.12 11.59
C VAL A 366 7.17 11.32 10.30
N ALA A 367 8.17 10.49 9.98
CA ALA A 367 8.16 9.66 8.79
C ALA A 367 7.00 8.65 8.79
N THR A 368 6.70 8.07 9.95
CA THR A 368 5.61 7.10 10.10
C THR A 368 4.23 7.76 10.03
N LEU A 369 4.04 8.91 10.68
CA LEU A 369 2.80 9.69 10.58
C LEU A 369 2.52 10.09 9.12
N ARG A 370 3.55 10.53 8.39
CA ARG A 370 3.49 10.84 6.95
C ARG A 370 3.19 9.64 6.07
N LEU A 371 3.51 8.43 6.52
CA LEU A 371 3.14 7.21 5.82
C LEU A 371 1.64 6.95 6.02
N PHE A 372 1.14 6.99 7.26
CA PHE A 372 -0.29 6.80 7.55
C PHE A 372 -1.18 7.84 6.87
N GLU A 373 -0.71 9.08 6.77
CA GLU A 373 -1.38 10.14 6.02
C GLU A 373 -1.65 9.77 4.56
N GLU A 374 -0.70 9.09 3.90
CA GLU A 374 -0.85 8.62 2.51
C GLU A 374 -1.66 7.32 2.46
N LEU A 375 -1.47 6.41 3.42
CA LEU A 375 -2.20 5.14 3.48
C LEU A 375 -3.71 5.32 3.64
N VAL A 376 -4.12 6.28 4.48
CA VAL A 376 -5.54 6.57 4.72
C VAL A 376 -6.24 7.05 3.44
N TRP A 377 -5.51 7.65 2.51
CA TRP A 377 -6.03 8.14 1.23
C TRP A 377 -5.95 7.13 0.08
N LEU A 378 -5.40 5.93 0.31
CA LEU A 378 -5.48 4.86 -0.68
C LEU A 378 -6.95 4.46 -0.90
N PRO A 379 -7.34 4.08 -2.14
CA PRO A 379 -8.70 3.69 -2.48
C PRO A 379 -9.05 2.26 -1.99
N ASP A 380 -8.74 1.95 -0.72
CA ASP A 380 -9.01 0.67 -0.07
C ASP A 380 -9.66 0.89 1.31
N GLN A 381 -10.97 0.63 1.38
CA GLN A 381 -11.78 0.80 2.59
C GLN A 381 -11.23 0.02 3.80
N ARG A 382 -10.53 -1.10 3.56
CA ARG A 382 -10.03 -1.98 4.65
C ARG A 382 -9.03 -1.27 5.55
N ILE A 383 -8.26 -0.30 5.02
CA ILE A 383 -7.31 0.49 5.80
C ILE A 383 -8.06 1.31 6.85
N LEU A 384 -9.00 2.15 6.40
CA LEU A 384 -9.78 2.99 7.30
C LEU A 384 -10.67 2.16 8.24
N GLN A 385 -11.20 1.04 7.74
CA GLN A 385 -11.96 0.08 8.53
C GLN A 385 -11.14 -0.49 9.69
N SER A 386 -9.91 -0.94 9.40
CA SER A 386 -9.04 -1.56 10.40
C SER A 386 -8.45 -0.54 11.38
N LEU A 387 -8.11 0.67 10.91
CA LEU A 387 -7.46 1.68 11.74
C LEU A 387 -8.46 2.39 12.66
N VAL A 388 -9.67 2.67 12.17
CA VAL A 388 -10.61 3.58 12.84
C VAL A 388 -12.02 3.02 12.90
N LEU A 389 -12.68 2.77 11.76
CA LEU A 389 -14.14 2.59 11.75
C LEU A 389 -14.60 1.36 12.52
N GLY A 390 -13.85 0.25 12.46
CA GLY A 390 -14.19 -0.97 13.20
C GLY A 390 -14.27 -0.79 14.72
N HIS A 391 -13.61 0.23 15.28
CA HIS A 391 -13.70 0.57 16.70
C HIS A 391 -14.88 1.50 17.01
N LEU A 392 -15.35 2.28 16.04
CA LEU A 392 -16.42 3.27 16.22
C LEU A 392 -17.81 2.74 15.85
N GLU A 393 -17.91 1.59 15.17
CA GLU A 393 -19.15 1.00 14.69
C GLU A 393 -20.21 0.75 15.77
N GLU A 394 -19.80 0.34 16.96
CA GLU A 394 -20.72 -0.03 18.05
C GLU A 394 -21.29 1.19 18.80
N ARG A 395 -20.72 2.39 18.58
CA ARG A 395 -21.08 3.64 19.28
C ARG A 395 -21.07 3.52 20.82
N SER A 396 -20.22 2.63 21.35
CA SER A 396 -20.09 2.40 22.80
C SER A 396 -19.48 3.59 23.56
N TYR A 397 -19.01 4.62 22.84
CA TYR A 397 -18.52 5.88 23.41
C TYR A 397 -19.62 6.87 23.79
N VAL A 398 -20.86 6.66 23.35
CA VAL A 398 -21.99 7.53 23.66
C VAL A 398 -22.65 7.10 24.96
N LEU A 399 -22.92 8.05 25.86
CA LEU A 399 -23.67 7.81 27.08
C LEU A 399 -25.07 7.33 26.72
N GLY A 400 -25.39 6.07 27.05
CA GLY A 400 -26.71 5.51 26.79
C GLY A 400 -27.78 6.29 27.55
N THR A 401 -28.74 6.86 26.82
CA THR A 401 -29.94 7.44 27.45
C THR A 401 -30.75 6.28 27.99
N LEU A 402 -30.85 6.15 29.32
CA LEU A 402 -31.78 5.23 29.98
C LEU A 402 -33.21 5.73 29.75
N LEU A 403 -33.74 5.58 28.54
CA LEU A 403 -35.16 5.78 28.27
C LEU A 403 -35.91 4.51 28.65
N GLY A 404 -36.40 4.48 29.89
CA GLY A 404 -37.35 3.46 30.34
C GLY A 404 -37.17 3.00 31.78
N GLN A 405 -37.10 3.91 32.75
CA GLN A 405 -37.46 3.58 34.13
C GLN A 405 -38.12 4.78 34.82
N GLU A 406 -39.22 5.26 34.24
CA GLU A 406 -40.31 5.77 35.09
C GLU A 406 -41.02 4.55 35.70
N ASP A 407 -41.38 4.65 36.97
CA ASP A 407 -42.09 3.66 37.80
C ASP A 407 -41.32 2.42 38.30
N LEU A 408 -40.40 2.63 39.25
CA LEU A 408 -40.42 1.84 40.48
C LEU A 408 -40.00 2.72 41.66
N ALA A 409 -40.98 3.40 42.25
CA ALA A 409 -40.87 3.87 43.62
C ALA A 409 -40.60 2.66 44.54
N VAL A 410 -39.47 2.68 45.25
CA VAL A 410 -39.25 1.84 46.43
C VAL A 410 -38.79 2.79 47.55
N PRO A 411 -39.46 2.74 48.72
CA PRO A 411 -39.49 3.87 49.66
C PRO A 411 -38.21 3.98 50.47
N GLU A 412 -38.01 5.20 50.97
CA GLU A 412 -37.08 5.57 52.03
C GLU A 412 -37.07 4.53 53.15
N GLN A 413 -35.88 4.06 53.52
CA GLN A 413 -35.66 3.39 54.79
C GLN A 413 -34.36 3.91 55.40
N GLU A 414 -34.50 4.84 56.35
CA GLU A 414 -33.46 5.30 57.24
C GLU A 414 -33.03 4.17 58.21
N SER A 415 -31.74 3.88 58.23
CA SER A 415 -30.96 3.31 59.35
C SER A 415 -29.50 3.39 58.90
N GLY A 416 -28.62 4.23 59.41
CA GLY A 416 -28.24 4.45 60.80
C GLY A 416 -26.81 3.91 60.98
N GLU A 417 -25.83 4.83 61.00
CA GLU A 417 -24.46 4.82 61.60
C GLU A 417 -23.61 3.51 61.48
N GLU A 418 -22.31 3.49 61.12
CA GLU A 418 -21.13 4.16 61.67
C GLU A 418 -19.96 4.00 60.68
N GLY A 419 -19.02 4.94 60.70
CA GLY A 419 -17.97 5.10 59.69
C GLY A 419 -16.84 4.08 59.68
N LEU A 420 -16.17 4.01 58.54
CA LEU A 420 -14.75 3.67 58.42
C LEU A 420 -14.15 4.50 57.27
N ASP A 421 -13.10 5.23 57.61
CA ASP A 421 -12.26 6.05 56.74
C ASP A 421 -11.77 5.28 55.50
N LEU A 422 -11.94 5.87 54.33
CA LEU A 422 -11.12 5.58 53.16
C LEU A 422 -10.53 6.90 52.67
N GLU A 423 -9.19 6.94 52.67
CA GLU A 423 -8.32 8.06 52.32
C GLU A 423 -8.78 8.81 51.06
N GLU A 424 -9.02 10.12 51.22
CA GLU A 424 -9.13 11.05 50.09
C GLU A 424 -7.75 11.18 49.41
N ASP A 425 -7.70 10.88 48.11
CA ASP A 425 -6.56 11.14 47.24
C ASP A 425 -6.28 12.66 47.20
N PRO A 426 -5.08 13.15 47.59
CA PRO A 426 -4.78 14.58 47.65
C PRO A 426 -4.73 15.29 46.28
N TYR A 427 -5.04 14.63 45.16
CA TYR A 427 -4.89 15.20 43.82
C TYR A 427 -6.20 15.70 43.16
N PHE A 428 -7.36 15.54 43.80
CA PHE A 428 -8.67 15.85 43.19
C PHE A 428 -9.54 16.88 43.94
N ALA A 429 -8.93 17.73 44.74
CA ALA A 429 -9.60 18.87 45.35
C ALA A 429 -9.08 20.19 44.77
N ASP A 430 -9.52 20.53 43.55
CA ASP A 430 -9.64 21.94 43.14
C ASP A 430 -10.60 22.03 41.94
N GLY A 431 -11.76 22.65 42.22
CA GLY A 431 -12.89 22.75 41.32
C GLY A 431 -12.62 23.58 40.06
N LEU A 432 -13.21 23.14 38.96
CA LEU A 432 -13.45 23.97 37.79
C LEU A 432 -14.30 25.18 38.21
N PRO A 433 -14.02 26.42 37.74
CA PRO A 433 -14.91 27.54 37.99
C PRO A 433 -16.25 27.30 37.27
N ALA A 434 -17.31 27.05 38.04
CA ALA A 434 -18.69 26.87 37.57
C ALA A 434 -19.28 28.09 36.83
N THR A 435 -18.51 29.17 36.65
CA THR A 435 -18.98 30.45 36.10
C THR A 435 -19.13 30.49 34.58
N MET A 436 -18.57 29.54 33.81
CA MET A 436 -18.80 29.49 32.35
C MET A 436 -20.06 28.71 31.93
N LEU A 437 -20.55 27.77 32.75
CA LEU A 437 -21.69 26.91 32.39
C LEU A 437 -23.05 27.43 32.88
N GLN A 438 -23.09 28.49 33.68
CA GLN A 438 -24.32 28.89 34.40
C GLN A 438 -25.06 30.10 33.82
N ARG A 439 -24.59 30.69 32.70
CA ARG A 439 -25.20 31.92 32.14
C ARG A 439 -26.36 31.70 31.16
N GLN A 440 -26.84 30.47 30.96
CA GLN A 440 -27.97 30.19 30.05
C GLN A 440 -29.26 29.68 30.71
N ASN A 441 -29.33 29.56 32.03
CA ASN A 441 -30.54 29.12 32.75
C ASN A 441 -31.36 30.25 33.40
N GLN A 442 -31.52 31.40 32.72
CA GLN A 442 -32.61 32.33 33.07
C GLN A 442 -33.71 32.27 32.02
N ALA A 443 -34.77 31.53 32.38
CA ALA A 443 -36.00 31.38 31.63
C ALA A 443 -36.74 32.72 31.48
N ALA A 444 -37.02 33.12 30.25
CA ALA A 444 -38.07 34.09 29.93
C ALA A 444 -39.42 33.34 29.80
N PRO A 445 -40.54 33.85 30.35
CA PRO A 445 -41.83 33.17 30.24
C PRO A 445 -42.54 33.45 28.90
N TRP A 446 -42.96 32.35 28.28
CA TRP A 446 -44.15 32.16 27.42
C TRP A 446 -44.10 32.55 25.93
N ALA A 447 -44.07 31.52 25.07
CA ALA A 447 -44.74 31.47 23.76
C ALA A 447 -45.20 30.01 23.50
N PRO A 448 -46.34 29.79 22.81
CA PRO A 448 -47.07 28.52 22.86
C PRO A 448 -46.45 27.41 21.98
N GLU A 449 -46.76 26.18 22.35
CA GLU A 449 -46.28 24.93 21.77
C GLU A 449 -46.50 24.81 20.25
N GLU A 450 -45.46 24.38 19.53
CA GLU A 450 -45.56 23.82 18.17
C GLU A 450 -44.99 22.38 18.22
N GLY A 451 -45.75 21.44 17.65
CA GLY A 451 -45.62 19.99 17.83
C GLY A 451 -44.38 19.30 17.20
N PRO A 452 -44.37 17.95 17.22
CA PRO A 452 -43.17 17.14 17.01
C PRO A 452 -42.94 16.90 15.52
N ASP A 453 -42.54 17.93 14.78
CA ASP A 453 -42.04 17.79 13.41
C ASP A 453 -41.30 19.09 13.01
N ARG A 454 -40.01 19.19 13.38
CA ARG A 454 -39.08 20.12 12.75
C ARG A 454 -37.78 19.40 12.37
N PRO A 455 -37.26 19.62 11.16
CA PRO A 455 -36.07 18.95 10.66
C PRO A 455 -34.83 19.39 11.45
N GLU A 456 -34.03 18.42 11.89
CA GLU A 456 -32.73 18.63 12.53
C GLU A 456 -31.77 19.37 11.59
N GLY A 457 -31.56 20.66 11.84
CA GLY A 457 -30.62 21.57 11.17
C GLY A 457 -31.08 23.02 11.40
N PRO A 458 -30.31 24.11 11.13
CA PRO A 458 -28.87 24.36 10.94
C PRO A 458 -28.21 25.05 12.17
N ARG A 459 -28.87 25.06 13.34
CA ARG A 459 -28.37 25.73 14.56
C ARG A 459 -27.12 25.06 15.13
N ASP A 460 -27.08 23.74 15.08
CA ASP A 460 -26.00 22.90 15.59
C ASP A 460 -24.65 23.17 14.89
N VAL A 461 -24.68 23.38 13.58
CA VAL A 461 -23.47 23.63 12.78
C VAL A 461 -22.77 24.93 13.17
N LYS A 462 -23.51 26.03 13.32
CA LYS A 462 -22.93 27.32 13.66
C LYS A 462 -22.33 27.29 15.07
N GLU A 463 -23.00 26.60 16.00
CA GLU A 463 -22.54 26.40 17.37
C GLU A 463 -21.29 25.50 17.42
N ALA A 464 -21.25 24.43 16.62
CA ALA A 464 -20.08 23.58 16.48
C ALA A 464 -18.87 24.33 15.89
N VAL A 465 -19.06 25.07 14.79
CA VAL A 465 -18.02 25.92 14.18
C VAL A 465 -17.51 26.96 15.20
N SER A 466 -18.43 27.62 15.91
CA SER A 466 -18.07 28.59 16.94
C SER A 466 -17.30 27.94 18.10
N SER A 467 -17.63 26.70 18.46
CA SER A 467 -16.96 25.98 19.55
C SER A 467 -15.48 25.74 19.25
N PHE A 468 -15.13 25.38 18.01
CA PHE A 468 -13.72 25.24 17.60
C PHE A 468 -13.02 26.60 17.46
N LEU A 469 -13.64 27.62 16.85
CA LEU A 469 -13.03 28.95 16.68
C LEU A 469 -12.79 29.68 18.00
N CYS A 470 -13.67 29.47 18.98
CA CYS A 470 -13.56 30.06 20.31
C CYS A 470 -12.78 29.19 21.30
N LEU A 471 -12.33 28.00 20.89
CA LEU A 471 -11.66 27.07 21.80
C LEU A 471 -10.37 27.65 22.37
N VAL A 472 -9.54 28.23 21.50
CA VAL A 472 -8.32 28.94 21.90
C VAL A 472 -8.68 30.35 22.41
N PRO A 473 -8.35 30.72 23.66
CA PRO A 473 -8.69 32.03 24.21
C PRO A 473 -7.96 33.20 23.53
N SER A 474 -8.53 34.41 23.60
CA SER A 474 -7.98 35.62 22.96
C SER A 474 -6.58 36.00 23.45
N GLU A 475 -6.27 35.68 24.70
CA GLU A 475 -5.01 36.01 25.38
C GLU A 475 -3.82 35.24 24.79
N VAL A 476 -4.09 34.11 24.14
CA VAL A 476 -3.09 33.20 23.55
C VAL A 476 -3.26 33.05 22.04
N LYS A 477 -3.99 33.98 21.42
CA LYS A 477 -4.17 34.07 19.96
C LYS A 477 -3.21 35.06 19.33
N THR A 478 -2.75 34.72 18.14
CA THR A 478 -1.88 35.58 17.32
C THR A 478 -2.61 36.22 16.14
N SER A 479 -3.72 35.60 15.69
CA SER A 479 -4.55 36.10 14.59
C SER A 479 -4.96 37.59 14.66
N PRO A 480 -5.27 38.21 15.82
CA PRO A 480 -5.68 39.61 15.86
C PRO A 480 -4.57 40.60 15.48
N TYR A 481 -3.31 40.17 15.52
CA TYR A 481 -2.14 41.02 15.34
C TYR A 481 -1.49 40.87 13.96
N LEU A 482 -2.10 40.08 13.07
CA LEU A 482 -1.56 39.75 11.76
C LEU A 482 -2.56 40.07 10.66
N GLU A 483 -2.08 40.70 9.59
CA GLU A 483 -2.80 40.84 8.31
C GLU A 483 -2.70 39.53 7.51
N GLU A 484 -3.14 38.43 8.11
CA GLU A 484 -3.16 37.12 7.44
C GLU A 484 -4.32 37.00 6.47
N ALA A 485 -4.22 36.04 5.55
CA ALA A 485 -5.35 35.63 4.74
C ALA A 485 -6.51 35.25 5.67
N GLY A 486 -7.71 35.78 5.36
CA GLY A 486 -8.88 35.57 6.21
C GLY A 486 -9.24 34.09 6.38
N TYR A 487 -10.13 33.81 7.32
CA TYR A 487 -10.67 32.48 7.56
C TYR A 487 -11.21 31.79 6.29
N ASP A 488 -11.60 32.57 5.27
CA ASP A 488 -12.03 32.11 3.95
C ASP A 488 -11.01 31.18 3.25
N THR A 489 -9.70 31.35 3.48
CA THR A 489 -8.68 30.46 2.90
C THR A 489 -8.80 29.04 3.46
N TYR A 490 -9.00 28.90 4.77
CA TYR A 490 -9.22 27.57 5.39
C TYR A 490 -10.49 26.92 4.86
N VAL A 491 -11.55 27.69 4.63
CA VAL A 491 -12.81 27.18 4.08
C VAL A 491 -12.62 26.71 2.63
N HIS A 492 -11.87 27.46 1.83
CA HIS A 492 -11.56 27.07 0.45
C HIS A 492 -10.73 25.79 0.40
N ASP A 493 -9.64 25.73 1.16
CA ASP A 493 -8.74 24.57 1.19
C ASP A 493 -9.48 23.33 1.72
N ALA A 494 -10.27 23.48 2.79
CA ALA A 494 -11.11 22.40 3.32
C ALA A 494 -12.15 21.92 2.29
N LYS A 495 -12.68 22.81 1.45
CA LYS A 495 -13.61 22.46 0.39
C LYS A 495 -12.95 21.63 -0.70
N GLU A 496 -11.79 22.06 -1.20
CA GLU A 496 -11.05 21.30 -2.23
C GLU A 496 -10.67 19.91 -1.72
N LEU A 497 -10.12 19.83 -0.51
CA LEU A 497 -9.72 18.56 0.10
C LEU A 497 -10.92 17.65 0.40
N PHE A 498 -12.07 18.22 0.79
CA PHE A 498 -13.28 17.43 1.02
C PHE A 498 -13.87 16.90 -0.28
N GLU A 499 -13.90 17.69 -1.35
CA GLU A 499 -14.34 17.24 -2.68
C GLU A 499 -13.45 16.12 -3.22
N GLU A 500 -12.13 16.23 -3.07
CA GLU A 500 -11.18 15.17 -3.42
C GLU A 500 -11.41 13.90 -2.59
N CYS A 501 -11.59 14.05 -1.28
CA CYS A 501 -11.91 12.94 -0.39
C CYS A 501 -13.20 12.23 -0.81
N CYS A 502 -14.27 12.98 -1.10
CA CYS A 502 -15.54 12.44 -1.59
C CYS A 502 -15.39 11.70 -2.93
N ALA A 503 -14.58 12.22 -3.85
CA ALA A 503 -14.31 11.54 -5.12
C ALA A 503 -13.59 10.20 -4.90
N ASN A 504 -12.62 10.15 -3.99
CA ASN A 504 -11.85 8.94 -3.68
C ASN A 504 -12.70 7.85 -3.00
N VAL A 505 -13.68 8.24 -2.18
CA VAL A 505 -14.55 7.30 -1.45
C VAL A 505 -15.95 7.14 -2.07
N ALA A 506 -16.21 7.73 -3.23
CA ALA A 506 -17.45 7.56 -3.98
C ALA A 506 -17.88 6.09 -4.19
N PRO A 507 -16.97 5.11 -4.44
CA PRO A 507 -17.37 3.70 -4.57
C PRO A 507 -17.70 3.04 -3.22
N TRP A 508 -17.42 3.67 -2.08
CA TRP A 508 -17.62 3.07 -0.76
C TRP A 508 -19.08 3.27 -0.30
N THR A 509 -19.70 2.19 0.16
CA THR A 509 -21.08 2.24 0.66
C THR A 509 -21.09 2.61 2.13
N TRP A 510 -21.30 3.89 2.42
CA TRP A 510 -21.44 4.38 3.79
C TRP A 510 -22.82 4.06 4.38
N PRO A 511 -22.90 3.79 5.70
CA PRO A 511 -24.19 3.66 6.37
C PRO A 511 -24.96 5.00 6.27
N GLN A 512 -26.11 4.96 5.59
CA GLN A 512 -26.98 6.12 5.33
C GLN A 512 -27.79 6.55 6.57
N VAL A 513 -27.93 5.66 7.56
CA VAL A 513 -28.72 5.85 8.79
C VAL A 513 -27.85 5.46 9.97
N GLN A 514 -27.78 6.31 11.00
CA GLN A 514 -27.14 5.96 12.28
C GLN A 514 -27.85 4.71 12.84
N PRO A 515 -27.19 3.54 12.92
CA PRO A 515 -27.81 2.37 13.52
C PRO A 515 -28.08 2.65 15.01
N PRO A 516 -29.15 2.08 15.58
CA PRO A 516 -29.41 2.20 17.02
C PRO A 516 -28.23 1.65 17.83
N GLN A 517 -27.93 2.31 18.95
CA GLN A 517 -26.89 1.90 19.89
C GLN A 517 -27.07 0.42 20.26
N LYS A 518 -26.04 -0.41 20.05
CA LYS A 518 -26.04 -1.78 20.58
C LYS A 518 -25.72 -1.68 22.06
N THR A 519 -26.76 -1.61 22.90
CA THR A 519 -26.63 -1.64 24.36
C THR A 519 -26.13 -3.00 24.82
N SER A 520 -24.80 -3.18 24.90
CA SER A 520 -24.22 -4.28 25.66
C SER A 520 -23.97 -3.81 27.09
N LEU A 521 -24.86 -4.16 28.01
CA LEU A 521 -24.75 -3.88 29.44
C LEU A 521 -23.55 -4.59 30.12
N ALA A 522 -22.83 -5.45 29.40
CA ALA A 522 -21.71 -6.25 29.90
C ALA A 522 -20.54 -6.36 28.90
N GLY A 523 -20.37 -5.35 28.03
CA GLY A 523 -19.22 -5.26 27.12
C GLY A 523 -17.95 -4.75 27.81
N PRO A 524 -16.75 -5.01 27.25
CA PRO A 524 -15.54 -4.32 27.68
C PRO A 524 -15.73 -2.79 27.53
N PRO A 525 -15.00 -1.97 28.31
CA PRO A 525 -15.04 -0.52 28.14
C PRO A 525 -14.68 -0.15 26.71
N PHE A 526 -15.30 0.92 26.20
CA PHE A 526 -15.02 1.41 24.87
C PHE A 526 -13.52 1.69 24.69
N TYR A 527 -13.00 1.31 23.52
CA TYR A 527 -11.63 1.56 23.11
C TYR A 527 -11.64 2.15 21.70
N GLU A 528 -11.09 3.36 21.53
CA GLU A 528 -11.04 4.05 20.25
C GLU A 528 -10.13 3.39 19.20
N GLY A 529 -9.39 2.35 19.60
CA GLY A 529 -8.41 1.67 18.77
C GLY A 529 -7.02 2.29 18.90
N ARG A 530 -5.99 1.46 18.72
CA ARG A 530 -4.59 1.84 18.99
C ARG A 530 -4.11 3.04 18.17
N PHE A 531 -4.61 3.17 16.95
CA PHE A 531 -4.25 4.27 16.07
C PHE A 531 -4.76 5.62 16.59
N LEU A 532 -6.07 5.75 16.86
CA LEU A 532 -6.64 6.96 17.47
C LEU A 532 -6.07 7.23 18.85
N GLU A 533 -5.84 6.17 19.64
CA GLU A 533 -5.24 6.30 20.96
C GLU A 533 -3.88 7.01 20.90
N VAL A 534 -3.01 6.59 19.98
CA VAL A 534 -1.69 7.19 19.75
C VAL A 534 -1.81 8.63 19.25
N LEU A 535 -2.70 8.92 18.30
CA LEU A 535 -2.90 10.28 17.79
C LEU A 535 -3.41 11.23 18.88
N PHE A 536 -4.36 10.78 19.71
CA PHE A 536 -4.86 11.57 20.84
C PHE A 536 -3.82 11.75 21.95
N ASN A 537 -3.01 10.73 22.24
CA ASN A 537 -1.89 10.86 23.17
C ASN A 537 -0.86 11.87 22.67
N ARG A 538 -0.52 11.84 21.38
CA ARG A 538 0.37 12.83 20.75
C ARG A 538 -0.27 14.22 20.75
N LEU A 539 -1.55 14.36 20.41
CA LEU A 539 -2.24 15.65 20.46
C LEU A 539 -2.28 16.23 21.89
N ALA A 540 -2.46 15.38 22.90
CA ALA A 540 -2.40 15.81 24.31
C ALA A 540 -1.02 16.37 24.71
N GLN A 541 0.04 16.01 23.97
CA GLN A 541 1.41 16.50 24.15
C GLN A 541 1.79 17.62 23.17
N ILE A 542 0.84 18.25 22.48
CA ILE A 542 1.12 19.28 21.46
C ILE A 542 1.99 20.44 21.96
N LEU A 543 1.94 20.76 23.26
CA LEU A 543 2.74 21.82 23.90
C LEU A 543 4.14 21.36 24.35
N HIS A 544 4.42 20.07 24.26
CA HIS A 544 5.61 19.41 24.83
C HIS A 544 6.30 18.47 23.83
N GLN A 545 6.03 18.63 22.53
CA GLN A 545 6.68 17.87 21.47
C GLN A 545 7.10 18.78 20.31
N PRO A 546 8.02 18.33 19.44
CA PRO A 546 8.54 19.17 18.36
C PRO A 546 7.47 19.64 17.38
N TYR A 547 7.65 20.85 16.85
CA TYR A 547 6.77 21.45 15.84
C TYR A 547 6.49 20.52 14.65
N ALA A 548 7.51 19.82 14.14
CA ALA A 548 7.36 18.91 13.01
C ALA A 548 6.39 17.74 13.31
N VAL A 549 6.40 17.21 14.54
CA VAL A 549 5.47 16.15 14.98
C VAL A 549 4.05 16.71 15.06
N ASN A 550 3.89 17.90 15.67
CA ASN A 550 2.60 18.57 15.78
C ASN A 550 1.93 18.78 14.42
N LEU A 551 2.69 19.24 13.42
CA LEU A 551 2.18 19.41 12.05
C LEU A 551 1.66 18.10 11.45
N GLN A 552 2.35 16.98 11.66
CA GLN A 552 1.90 15.69 11.10
C GLN A 552 0.68 15.12 11.83
N VAL A 553 0.63 15.24 13.16
CA VAL A 553 -0.51 14.75 13.97
C VAL A 553 -1.78 15.51 13.61
N THR A 554 -1.68 16.84 13.52
CA THR A 554 -2.82 17.70 13.14
C THR A 554 -3.25 17.46 11.70
N SER A 555 -2.32 17.39 10.74
CA SER A 555 -2.64 17.05 9.35
C SER A 555 -3.39 15.73 9.22
N LEU A 556 -2.91 14.68 9.90
CA LEU A 556 -3.53 13.35 9.85
C LEU A 556 -4.94 13.35 10.48
N LEU A 557 -5.14 14.05 11.59
CA LEU A 557 -6.46 14.21 12.21
C LEU A 557 -7.42 15.02 11.32
N SER A 558 -6.95 16.10 10.69
CA SER A 558 -7.72 16.89 9.71
C SER A 558 -8.13 16.02 8.53
N ARG A 559 -7.21 15.19 7.98
CA ARG A 559 -7.53 14.25 6.90
C ARG A 559 -8.55 13.19 7.31
N LEU A 560 -8.46 12.66 8.53
CA LEU A 560 -9.49 11.75 9.04
C LEU A 560 -10.84 12.46 9.17
N ALA A 561 -10.85 13.70 9.65
CA ALA A 561 -12.07 14.49 9.79
C ALA A 561 -12.77 14.79 8.44
N LEU A 562 -12.05 14.77 7.31
CA LEU A 562 -12.62 14.98 5.98
C LEU A 562 -13.53 13.84 5.51
N PHE A 563 -13.33 12.59 5.95
CA PHE A 563 -14.14 11.48 5.42
C PHE A 563 -15.65 11.68 5.68
N PRO A 564 -16.52 11.44 4.67
CA PRO A 564 -17.97 11.60 4.78
C PRO A 564 -18.64 10.42 5.51
N HIS A 565 -18.12 10.03 6.68
CA HIS A 565 -18.66 8.95 7.50
C HIS A 565 -19.35 9.49 8.77
N PRO A 566 -20.58 9.05 9.12
CA PRO A 566 -21.34 9.59 10.24
C PRO A 566 -20.65 9.42 11.60
N HIS A 567 -20.17 8.21 11.94
CA HIS A 567 -19.50 7.98 13.23
C HIS A 567 -18.18 8.74 13.36
N LEU A 568 -17.50 8.99 12.23
CA LEU A 568 -16.22 9.71 12.26
C LEU A 568 -16.45 11.22 12.41
N HIS A 569 -17.50 11.73 11.76
CA HIS A 569 -17.98 13.09 11.96
C HIS A 569 -18.41 13.31 13.41
N GLU A 570 -19.25 12.43 13.95
CA GLU A 570 -19.69 12.48 15.36
C GLU A 570 -18.49 12.44 16.32
N TYR A 571 -17.62 11.45 16.20
CA TYR A 571 -16.54 11.23 17.17
C TYR A 571 -15.41 12.28 17.13
N LEU A 572 -15.15 12.89 15.96
CA LEU A 572 -14.08 13.89 15.81
C LEU A 572 -14.58 15.34 15.82
N LEU A 573 -15.80 15.60 15.36
CA LEU A 573 -16.25 16.95 15.02
C LEU A 573 -17.50 17.42 15.80
N ASP A 574 -18.16 16.56 16.56
CA ASP A 574 -19.27 16.96 17.42
C ASP A 574 -18.76 17.37 18.83
N PRO A 575 -18.80 18.67 19.19
CA PRO A 575 -18.36 19.14 20.50
C PRO A 575 -19.38 18.86 21.62
N TYR A 576 -20.62 18.48 21.29
CA TYR A 576 -21.72 18.30 22.22
C TYR A 576 -22.06 16.81 22.46
N LEU A 577 -21.23 15.90 21.94
CA LEU A 577 -21.41 14.46 22.10
C LEU A 577 -21.44 14.05 23.58
N PRO A 578 -22.55 13.46 24.09
CA PRO A 578 -22.61 12.98 25.46
C PRO A 578 -21.73 11.72 25.61
N LEU A 579 -20.59 11.88 26.27
CA LEU A 579 -19.59 10.81 26.39
C LEU A 579 -19.87 9.85 27.54
N ALA A 580 -19.69 8.56 27.27
CA ALA A 580 -19.62 7.53 28.30
C ALA A 580 -18.39 7.75 29.21
N PRO A 581 -18.44 7.34 30.49
CA PRO A 581 -17.36 7.56 31.44
C PRO A 581 -16.05 6.90 30.95
N GLY A 582 -14.95 7.62 31.08
CA GLY A 582 -13.61 7.17 30.65
C GLY A 582 -13.34 7.29 29.14
N CYS A 583 -14.34 7.68 28.34
CA CYS A 583 -14.15 7.93 26.91
C CYS A 583 -13.58 9.33 26.66
N ARG A 584 -12.87 9.50 25.54
CA ARG A 584 -12.40 10.79 25.03
C ARG A 584 -12.83 10.98 23.58
N THR A 585 -12.90 12.22 23.14
CA THR A 585 -13.07 12.63 21.73
C THR A 585 -11.94 13.59 21.35
N LEU A 586 -11.85 13.92 20.06
CA LEU A 586 -10.94 14.97 19.62
C LEU A 586 -11.20 16.28 20.39
N PHE A 587 -12.47 16.68 20.52
CA PHE A 587 -12.85 17.90 21.22
C PHE A 587 -12.49 17.86 22.72
N SER A 588 -12.74 16.74 23.42
CA SER A 588 -12.41 16.62 24.84
C SER A 588 -10.89 16.68 25.09
N VAL A 589 -10.08 16.12 24.19
CA VAL A 589 -8.61 16.21 24.25
C VAL A 589 -8.16 17.66 24.08
N LEU A 590 -8.72 18.38 23.10
CA LEU A 590 -8.39 19.80 22.88
C LEU A 590 -8.75 20.68 24.07
N ILE A 591 -9.92 20.50 24.69
CA ILE A 591 -10.30 21.22 25.92
C ILE A 591 -9.26 21.01 27.02
N ARG A 592 -8.84 19.76 27.25
CA ARG A 592 -7.85 19.44 28.28
C ARG A 592 -6.49 20.08 28.02
N VAL A 593 -6.05 20.08 26.76
CA VAL A 593 -4.81 20.76 26.35
C VAL A 593 -4.91 22.26 26.61
N ILE A 594 -6.04 22.88 26.29
CA ILE A 594 -6.24 24.33 26.47
C ILE A 594 -6.33 24.70 27.95
N GLY A 595 -6.97 23.87 28.77
CA GLY A 595 -6.93 24.03 30.24
C GLY A 595 -5.51 24.04 30.79
N SER A 596 -4.67 23.09 30.33
CA SER A 596 -3.24 23.02 30.69
C SER A 596 -2.46 24.24 30.19
N LEU A 597 -2.66 24.61 28.92
CA LEU A 597 -2.06 25.81 28.31
C LEU A 597 -2.35 27.04 29.14
N MET A 598 -3.60 27.21 29.55
CA MET A 598 -3.98 28.40 30.31
C MET A 598 -3.28 28.45 31.66
N HIS A 599 -3.16 27.32 32.35
CA HIS A 599 -2.41 27.28 33.60
C HIS A 599 -0.92 27.64 33.41
N THR A 600 -0.30 27.20 32.31
CA THR A 600 1.11 27.51 32.00
C THR A 600 1.31 28.94 31.51
N ALA A 601 0.43 29.47 30.66
CA ALA A 601 0.55 30.79 30.05
C ALA A 601 0.58 31.92 31.09
N HIS A 602 -0.19 31.81 32.18
CA HIS A 602 -0.18 32.78 33.28
C HIS A 602 1.15 32.85 34.03
N ARG A 603 2.01 31.82 33.92
CA ARG A 603 3.33 31.77 34.57
C ARG A 603 4.46 32.32 33.71
N ILE A 604 4.20 32.59 32.44
CA ILE A 604 5.20 33.06 31.47
C ILE A 604 5.06 34.57 31.28
N THR A 605 6.13 35.32 31.48
CA THR A 605 6.17 36.77 31.26
C THR A 605 6.13 37.09 29.76
N ASP A 606 5.42 38.16 29.39
CA ASP A 606 5.30 38.64 28.01
C ASP A 606 4.85 37.57 27.00
N PHE A 607 3.98 36.64 27.43
CA PHE A 607 3.52 35.51 26.63
C PHE A 607 3.00 35.90 25.23
N PRO A 608 2.09 36.89 25.06
CA PRO A 608 1.56 37.24 23.74
C PRO A 608 2.63 37.80 22.80
N ALA A 609 3.59 38.58 23.32
CA ALA A 609 4.69 39.14 22.53
C ALA A 609 5.65 38.04 22.07
N ASN A 610 5.99 37.10 22.96
CA ASN A 610 6.84 35.95 22.63
C ASN A 610 6.16 35.04 21.61
N LEU A 611 4.86 34.79 21.74
CA LEU A 611 4.08 33.99 20.80
C LEU A 611 4.08 34.62 19.39
N LEU A 612 3.86 35.93 19.29
CA LEU A 612 3.93 36.66 18.02
C LEU A 612 5.33 36.61 17.40
N LEU A 613 6.38 36.72 18.21
CA LEU A 613 7.76 36.62 17.74
C LEU A 613 8.06 35.24 17.15
N VAL A 614 7.66 34.16 17.83
CA VAL A 614 7.81 32.79 17.33
C VAL A 614 7.02 32.60 16.04
N ARG A 615 5.79 33.10 15.94
CA ARG A 615 5.00 33.01 14.70
C ARG A 615 5.67 33.72 13.53
N ARG A 616 6.19 34.93 13.74
CA ARG A 616 6.95 35.66 12.69
C ARG A 616 8.23 34.92 12.31
N LYS A 617 8.89 34.25 13.26
CA LYS A 617 10.04 33.38 12.98
C LYS A 617 9.65 32.19 12.10
N LEU A 618 8.56 31.50 12.40
CA LEU A 618 8.04 30.39 11.59
C LEU A 618 7.63 30.83 10.17
N MET A 619 7.14 32.06 10.00
CA MET A 619 6.85 32.66 8.70
C MET A 619 8.09 33.16 7.94
N GLY A 620 9.30 33.01 8.49
CA GLY A 620 10.54 33.48 7.88
C GLY A 620 10.74 35.01 7.89
N GLN A 621 9.98 35.74 8.72
CA GLN A 621 10.01 37.20 8.77
C GLN A 621 11.07 37.77 9.73
N VAL A 622 11.68 36.93 10.58
CA VAL A 622 12.66 37.34 11.61
C VAL A 622 13.86 36.39 11.59
N SER A 623 15.09 36.94 11.72
CA SER A 623 16.35 36.18 11.76
C SER A 623 16.54 35.41 13.09
N GLU A 624 17.23 34.26 13.07
CA GLU A 624 17.37 33.30 14.19
C GLU A 624 18.18 33.78 15.43
N GLU A 625 18.48 35.07 15.55
CA GLU A 625 19.53 35.57 16.44
C GLU A 625 19.18 35.59 17.94
N HIS A 626 17.90 35.49 18.31
CA HIS A 626 17.47 35.60 19.72
C HIS A 626 16.85 34.29 20.21
N PRO A 627 17.42 33.62 21.24
CA PRO A 627 16.80 32.45 21.85
C PRO A 627 15.53 32.87 22.59
N ILE A 628 14.39 32.30 22.19
CA ILE A 628 13.09 32.56 22.82
C ILE A 628 12.86 31.48 23.88
N SER A 629 12.56 31.90 25.11
CA SER A 629 12.20 30.95 26.17
C SER A 629 10.90 30.22 25.81
N HIS A 630 10.80 28.95 26.19
CA HIS A 630 9.62 28.11 25.93
C HIS A 630 9.22 27.97 24.45
N GLN A 631 10.17 28.05 23.51
CA GLN A 631 9.90 27.99 22.06
C GLN A 631 9.01 26.80 21.65
N MET A 632 9.28 25.57 22.12
CA MET A 632 8.48 24.39 21.79
C MET A 632 7.00 24.53 22.20
N LEU A 633 6.73 25.11 23.38
CA LEU A 633 5.38 25.36 23.84
C LEU A 633 4.69 26.39 22.94
N LEU A 634 5.37 27.49 22.62
CA LEU A 634 4.83 28.57 21.79
C LEU A 634 4.55 28.08 20.36
N GLU A 635 5.44 27.27 19.78
CA GLU A 635 5.22 26.58 18.51
C GLU A 635 3.97 25.68 18.57
N GLY A 636 3.81 24.91 19.65
CA GLY A 636 2.63 24.08 19.88
C GLY A 636 1.33 24.88 19.97
N VAL A 637 1.35 26.06 20.61
CA VAL A 637 0.18 26.96 20.70
C VAL A 637 -0.22 27.49 19.33
N ILE A 638 0.77 27.86 18.49
CA ILE A 638 0.51 28.31 17.12
C ILE A 638 -0.16 27.18 16.32
N VAL A 639 0.39 25.96 16.36
CA VAL A 639 -0.21 24.81 15.66
C VAL A 639 -1.63 24.51 16.18
N LEU A 640 -1.85 24.62 17.49
CA LEU A 640 -3.17 24.43 18.09
C LEU A 640 -4.19 25.48 17.61
N GLU A 641 -3.78 26.76 17.51
CA GLU A 641 -4.61 27.84 16.97
C GLU A 641 -5.01 27.54 15.51
N GLU A 642 -4.05 27.14 14.68
CA GLU A 642 -4.29 26.84 13.27
C GLU A 642 -5.15 25.60 13.06
N PHE A 643 -4.91 24.53 13.83
CA PHE A 643 -5.68 23.30 13.77
C PHE A 643 -7.15 23.53 14.16
N CYS A 644 -7.43 24.38 15.14
CA CYS A 644 -8.82 24.72 15.50
C CYS A 644 -9.56 25.46 14.36
N LYS A 645 -8.87 26.34 13.62
CA LYS A 645 -9.43 27.01 12.43
C LYS A 645 -9.72 25.99 11.32
N GLU A 646 -8.78 25.09 11.07
CA GLU A 646 -8.93 24.03 10.06
C GLU A 646 -10.11 23.11 10.38
N LEU A 647 -10.23 22.62 11.62
CA LEU A 647 -11.37 21.80 12.05
C LEU A 647 -12.71 22.54 11.90
N ALA A 648 -12.77 23.81 12.31
CA ALA A 648 -13.96 24.63 12.13
C ALA A 648 -14.35 24.75 10.64
N ALA A 649 -13.37 24.92 9.75
CA ALA A 649 -13.60 25.01 8.31
C ALA A 649 -14.12 23.67 7.75
N ILE A 650 -13.57 22.54 8.19
CA ILE A 650 -14.06 21.20 7.83
C ILE A 650 -15.52 21.00 8.26
N VAL A 651 -15.88 21.39 9.49
CA VAL A 651 -17.29 21.32 9.97
C VAL A 651 -18.22 22.15 9.08
N PHE A 652 -17.80 23.37 8.74
CA PHE A 652 -18.56 24.27 7.89
C PHE A 652 -18.75 23.72 6.46
N VAL A 653 -17.70 23.18 5.83
CA VAL A 653 -17.76 22.60 4.48
C VAL A 653 -18.65 21.36 4.44
N LYS A 654 -18.49 20.44 5.40
CA LYS A 654 -19.25 19.19 5.47
C LYS A 654 -20.75 19.43 5.66
N SER A 655 -21.12 20.49 6.34
CA SER A 655 -22.51 20.87 6.57
C SER A 655 -23.11 21.65 5.39
N ALA A 656 -22.33 22.54 4.77
CA ALA A 656 -22.76 23.31 3.59
C ALA A 656 -23.05 22.41 2.38
N LEU A 657 -22.26 21.34 2.17
CA LEU A 657 -22.42 20.41 1.05
C LEU A 657 -23.48 19.33 1.28
N LYS A 658 -23.97 19.15 2.52
CA LYS A 658 -25.07 18.22 2.80
C LYS A 658 -26.44 18.73 2.32
N GLY A 659 -26.61 20.05 2.13
CA GLY A 659 -27.85 20.67 1.64
C GLY A 659 -29.10 20.36 2.49
N PRO A 660 -30.21 21.10 2.34
CA PRO A 660 -31.47 20.71 2.97
C PRO A 660 -31.97 19.37 2.37
N PRO A 661 -32.62 18.50 3.17
CA PRO A 661 -33.12 17.21 2.71
C PRO A 661 -34.14 17.45 1.59
N GLY A 662 -33.76 17.14 0.35
CA GLY A 662 -34.62 17.32 -0.83
C GLY A 662 -33.94 17.87 -2.08
N GLN A 663 -32.69 18.33 -2.01
CA GLN A 663 -31.90 18.65 -3.20
C GLN A 663 -30.52 18.01 -3.13
N SER A 664 -30.47 16.69 -3.36
CA SER A 664 -29.26 16.08 -3.92
C SER A 664 -29.04 16.73 -5.29
N GLN A 665 -28.08 17.66 -5.40
CA GLN A 665 -27.54 17.98 -6.71
C GLN A 665 -26.81 16.72 -7.19
N PRO A 666 -27.26 16.06 -8.28
CA PRO A 666 -26.44 15.04 -8.90
C PRO A 666 -25.14 15.71 -9.36
N CYS A 667 -24.00 15.04 -9.14
CA CYS A 667 -22.73 15.44 -9.74
C CYS A 667 -22.95 15.79 -11.22
N PRO A 668 -22.43 16.93 -11.71
CA PRO A 668 -22.47 17.18 -13.14
C PRO A 668 -21.74 16.03 -13.84
N PRO A 669 -22.29 15.48 -14.94
CA PRO A 669 -21.61 14.44 -15.69
C PRO A 669 -20.26 14.99 -16.17
N SER A 670 -19.20 14.20 -15.98
CA SER A 670 -17.87 14.49 -16.49
C SER A 670 -17.92 14.79 -17.99
N PRO A 671 -17.26 15.85 -18.48
CA PRO A 671 -17.14 16.06 -19.91
C PRO A 671 -16.27 14.93 -20.49
N ASN A 672 -16.84 14.23 -21.48
CA ASN A 672 -16.14 13.26 -22.33
C ASN A 672 -14.90 13.86 -23.01
#